data_AF-X8HCV0-F1
#
_entry.id   AF-X8HCV0-F1
#
_cell.length_a   1.000
_cell.length_b   1.000
_cell.length_c   1.000
_cell.angle_alpha   90.00
_cell.angle_beta   90.00
_cell.angle_gamma   90.00
#
_symmetry.space_group_name_H-M   'P 1'
#
loop_
_entity.id
_entity.type
_entity.pdbx_description
1 polymer ?
#
loop_
_entity_poly.entity_id
_entity_poly.type
_entity_poly.pdbx_seq_one_letter_code
_entity_poly.pdbx_strand_id
1 'polypeptide(L)'
;QVVKSPWMSWQFGANYIYNDWQGTYKGRGDKSEKYPFEGIFTRGNTYERSTSPLSKRYSSIGTGSNATSASSNNRNGIAAGYGLVRVGEVQEPIVGFDVSAGVRPKQVVKGAINIADKNPITPEQPEAIGFNTPTISITPPAPVSVTAAVPTVTAPVVNTPTVNTPTLPSTLSFSPVAPNINPPTLPTLPAPPTFNIQLGSYCNNMVACGYGTDGGGYSPAIGTPRSYFGGTISGIPSGDAGLRHGWANNSGGNSALLFSYFDLTGLNNGTATLTDNLTVTSVNPLNSTQKAAEATAGRPYNAQDFLVGGSRVATLDNVNNATLMSTGTINLVGPLTVGFEVQTDTLGGAPKGLRRVINSGTITDATEKTDSTVQGILAPGSTIPLLSADFGSGSSKITVKNTDGFLGYKVGMILTLENQDTYSDSVYNLTNDGTINFGGEKSIGIQVFAPTSPSKVVISNTGDITMGGIESYGMKWSSRVRNDSTMDNTGTINISGDGGTNNSLSSAMAVVENSSFTGANAIRAYQGKVTNTGIINVSGGVGNTGMSLVINAADNITNTGTINVDSAAGKNNIGMRVDKGTVATDSSGVPEAKSTGTINLSGDSSIGMISTEALATNTGTIKTTGTTPKNLIGMATQGGTINNTSDIKIDGESNIGMFNTSKGTTPGTATNSGNITNSTATDKSLIGIYADSGTTTNGGTVNLKGTEVKGIVSNGSAANITNSNTVSTNGKKAVSIASLSGTVTTTGTVNIEGTSGMGLYTGKSGTTTGTINANGGTINSKNGGINVFADRGTINFNGATINTGANSLAFIQSSNGGIVDFKSATTANIATDGTGFYIPPVQHLLL
;
A
#
# COMPACT_ATOMS: atom_id res chain seq x y z
N GLN A 1 -59.56 21.34 -56.71
CA GLN A 1 -59.76 22.68 -56.13
C GLN A 1 -58.42 23.16 -55.61
N VAL A 2 -57.85 24.25 -56.14
CA VAL A 2 -56.62 24.84 -55.59
C VAL A 2 -57.03 25.98 -54.67
N VAL A 3 -56.83 25.81 -53.37
CA VAL A 3 -57.07 26.85 -52.37
C VAL A 3 -55.72 27.45 -52.00
N LYS A 4 -55.58 28.78 -52.14
CA LYS A 4 -54.40 29.49 -51.64
C LYS A 4 -54.51 29.64 -50.12
N SER A 5 -53.41 29.38 -49.41
CA SER A 5 -53.33 29.51 -47.96
C SER A 5 -53.60 30.95 -47.49
N PRO A 6 -54.44 31.19 -46.46
CA PRO A 6 -54.64 32.52 -45.90
C PRO A 6 -53.39 33.02 -45.16
N TRP A 7 -53.26 34.35 -45.06
CA TRP A 7 -52.14 35.09 -44.44
C TRP A 7 -51.75 34.61 -43.03
N MET A 8 -52.71 34.10 -42.25
CA MET A 8 -52.49 33.54 -40.91
C MET A 8 -51.51 32.35 -40.87
N SER A 9 -51.39 31.58 -41.96
CA SER A 9 -50.48 30.44 -42.05
C SER A 9 -49.00 30.83 -42.03
N TRP A 10 -48.67 32.05 -42.48
CA TRP A 10 -47.31 32.58 -42.49
C TRP A 10 -46.90 33.25 -41.16
N GLN A 11 -47.86 33.84 -40.44
CA GLN A 11 -47.55 34.60 -39.22
C GLN A 11 -47.47 33.71 -37.96
N PHE A 12 -48.13 32.54 -37.94
CA PHE A 12 -48.22 31.67 -36.76
C PHE A 12 -47.94 30.18 -37.03
N GLY A 13 -47.52 29.80 -38.24
CA GLY A 13 -47.19 28.40 -38.56
C GLY A 13 -48.39 27.43 -38.47
N ALA A 14 -49.61 27.92 -38.73
CA ALA A 14 -50.80 27.07 -38.74
C ALA A 14 -50.91 26.32 -40.08
N ASN A 15 -50.55 25.03 -40.09
CA ASN A 15 -50.79 24.12 -41.21
C ASN A 15 -52.22 23.55 -41.12
N TYR A 16 -53.08 23.90 -42.08
CA TYR A 16 -54.31 23.16 -42.34
C TYR A 16 -53.96 21.95 -43.21
N ILE A 17 -54.08 20.75 -42.65
CA ILE A 17 -54.00 19.50 -43.43
C ILE A 17 -55.40 18.89 -43.44
N TYR A 18 -55.95 18.82 -44.65
CA TYR A 18 -57.17 18.09 -44.99
C TYR A 18 -56.88 16.59 -44.82
N ASN A 19 -57.58 15.93 -43.91
CA ASN A 19 -57.28 14.58 -43.48
C ASN A 19 -58.35 13.61 -44.02
N ASP A 20 -58.17 13.15 -45.25
CA ASP A 20 -58.88 11.96 -45.73
C ASP A 20 -57.95 10.74 -45.68
N TRP A 21 -58.03 10.09 -44.51
CA TRP A 21 -58.00 8.63 -44.30
C TRP A 21 -56.68 7.93 -43.86
N GLN A 22 -56.67 7.70 -42.53
CA GLN A 22 -56.23 6.49 -41.80
C GLN A 22 -54.88 6.46 -41.05
N GLY A 23 -54.31 7.60 -40.65
CA GLY A 23 -53.19 7.56 -39.69
C GLY A 23 -52.91 8.86 -38.93
N THR A 24 -52.59 8.75 -37.64
CA THR A 24 -52.08 9.87 -36.82
C THR A 24 -50.65 10.20 -37.24
N TYR A 25 -50.35 11.48 -37.43
CA TYR A 25 -49.02 12.00 -37.83
C TYR A 25 -47.88 11.42 -36.96
N LYS A 26 -46.76 10.99 -37.59
CA LYS A 26 -45.61 10.39 -36.90
C LYS A 26 -45.11 11.31 -35.78
N GLY A 27 -45.09 10.78 -34.55
CA GLY A 27 -44.70 11.51 -33.34
C GLY A 27 -45.84 12.06 -32.48
N ARG A 28 -47.12 11.93 -32.89
CA ARG A 28 -48.27 12.19 -32.00
C ARG A 28 -48.97 10.93 -31.50
N GLY A 29 -48.93 9.82 -32.23
CA GLY A 29 -49.70 8.61 -31.91
C GLY A 29 -49.06 7.66 -30.88
N ASP A 30 -47.73 7.72 -30.69
CA ASP A 30 -46.96 6.80 -29.84
C ASP A 30 -46.62 7.38 -28.46
N LYS A 31 -47.10 8.59 -28.14
CA LYS A 31 -46.76 9.25 -26.87
C LYS A 31 -47.28 8.48 -25.66
N SER A 32 -48.51 7.95 -25.70
CA SER A 32 -49.07 7.15 -24.61
C SER A 32 -48.41 5.78 -24.44
N GLU A 33 -47.80 5.25 -25.50
CA GLU A 33 -47.07 3.98 -25.47
C GLU A 33 -45.62 4.16 -24.95
N LYS A 34 -44.97 5.27 -25.32
CA LYS A 34 -43.58 5.58 -24.95
C LYS A 34 -43.40 6.26 -23.60
N TYR A 35 -44.45 6.88 -23.06
CA TYR A 35 -44.44 7.53 -21.75
C TYR A 35 -45.54 6.92 -20.88
N PRO A 36 -45.30 5.73 -20.28
CA PRO A 36 -46.34 4.98 -19.57
C PRO A 36 -46.89 5.70 -18.33
N PHE A 37 -46.15 6.68 -17.78
CA PHE A 37 -46.57 7.50 -16.66
C PHE A 37 -45.81 8.84 -16.63
N GLU A 38 -46.54 9.95 -16.63
CA GLU A 38 -46.01 11.33 -16.51
C GLU A 38 -46.39 11.94 -15.14
N GLY A 39 -46.01 11.29 -14.02
CA GLY A 39 -46.36 11.73 -12.67
C GLY A 39 -45.38 11.26 -11.57
N ILE A 40 -45.71 11.54 -10.30
CA ILE A 40 -44.89 11.11 -9.13
C ILE A 40 -45.23 9.66 -8.77
N PHE A 41 -44.22 8.80 -8.65
CA PHE A 41 -44.44 7.42 -8.23
C PHE A 41 -44.88 7.32 -6.77
N THR A 42 -45.87 6.48 -6.53
CA THR A 42 -46.38 6.13 -5.21
C THR A 42 -45.49 5.08 -4.55
N ARG A 43 -45.17 5.32 -3.29
CA ARG A 43 -44.27 4.47 -2.51
C ARG A 43 -44.98 3.17 -2.09
N GLY A 44 -44.30 2.04 -2.27
CA GLY A 44 -44.78 0.71 -1.86
C GLY A 44 -44.88 0.50 -0.34
N ASN A 45 -45.39 -0.68 0.04
CA ASN A 45 -45.45 -1.11 1.45
C ASN A 45 -44.06 -1.46 2.02
N THR A 46 -43.96 -1.73 3.32
CA THR A 46 -42.67 -2.00 4.00
C THR A 46 -41.90 -3.19 3.39
N TYR A 47 -42.60 -4.23 2.92
CA TYR A 47 -41.96 -5.42 2.35
C TYR A 47 -41.42 -5.16 0.94
N GLU A 48 -42.16 -4.44 0.11
CA GLU A 48 -41.71 -3.99 -1.22
C GLU A 48 -40.48 -3.08 -1.14
N ARG A 49 -40.37 -2.30 -0.06
CA ARG A 49 -39.25 -1.36 0.16
C ARG A 49 -38.00 -1.98 0.77
N SER A 50 -38.14 -3.10 1.48
CA SER A 50 -37.06 -3.65 2.33
C SER A 50 -36.52 -5.00 1.84
N THR A 51 -37.11 -5.56 0.79
CA THR A 51 -36.67 -6.84 0.22
C THR A 51 -35.92 -6.57 -1.08
N SER A 52 -34.63 -6.89 -1.11
CA SER A 52 -33.80 -6.77 -2.31
C SER A 52 -34.35 -7.64 -3.46
N PRO A 53 -34.34 -7.17 -4.72
CA PRO A 53 -34.62 -7.99 -5.91
C PRO A 53 -33.79 -9.28 -6.00
N LEU A 54 -32.61 -9.32 -5.37
CA LEU A 54 -31.71 -10.48 -5.33
C LEU A 54 -32.04 -11.48 -4.21
N SER A 55 -32.97 -11.13 -3.31
CA SER A 55 -33.39 -12.03 -2.23
C SER A 55 -34.24 -13.17 -2.78
N LYS A 56 -34.02 -14.40 -2.29
CA LYS A 56 -34.91 -15.54 -2.54
C LYS A 56 -36.36 -15.30 -2.09
N ARG A 57 -36.59 -14.30 -1.24
CA ARG A 57 -37.93 -13.89 -0.77
C ARG A 57 -38.58 -12.83 -1.67
N TYR A 58 -37.85 -12.22 -2.60
CA TYR A 58 -38.42 -11.23 -3.51
C TYR A 58 -39.54 -11.80 -4.38
N SER A 59 -39.40 -13.06 -4.81
CA SER A 59 -40.43 -13.79 -5.56
C SER A 59 -41.71 -14.06 -4.77
N SER A 60 -41.73 -13.82 -3.45
CA SER A 60 -42.94 -13.93 -2.62
C SER A 60 -43.73 -12.62 -2.51
N ILE A 61 -43.21 -11.53 -3.07
CA ILE A 61 -43.91 -10.25 -3.14
C ILE A 61 -44.84 -10.28 -4.36
N GLY A 62 -46.11 -9.90 -4.16
CA GLY A 62 -47.10 -9.88 -5.23
C GLY A 62 -46.65 -9.01 -6.41
N THR A 63 -46.88 -9.49 -7.62
CA THR A 63 -46.59 -8.74 -8.85
C THR A 63 -47.84 -8.04 -9.37
N GLY A 64 -47.67 -6.91 -10.04
CA GLY A 64 -48.76 -6.17 -10.67
C GLY A 64 -48.26 -5.25 -11.79
N SER A 65 -49.18 -4.52 -12.40
CA SER A 65 -48.93 -3.64 -13.55
C SER A 65 -49.33 -2.18 -13.24
N ASN A 66 -48.99 -1.70 -12.04
CA ASN A 66 -49.36 -0.37 -11.58
C ASN A 66 -48.36 0.67 -12.11
N ALA A 67 -48.77 1.42 -13.14
CA ALA A 67 -47.96 2.48 -13.76
C ALA A 67 -47.54 3.60 -12.80
N THR A 68 -48.22 3.72 -11.65
CA THR A 68 -47.92 4.72 -10.62
C THR A 68 -47.00 4.19 -9.51
N SER A 69 -46.64 2.90 -9.46
CA SER A 69 -45.84 2.33 -8.36
C SER A 69 -44.34 2.60 -8.53
N ALA A 70 -43.63 2.84 -7.43
CA ALA A 70 -42.17 2.88 -7.40
C ALA A 70 -41.52 1.49 -7.27
N SER A 71 -42.26 0.45 -6.90
CA SER A 71 -41.75 -0.90 -6.65
C SER A 71 -41.65 -1.69 -7.95
N SER A 72 -40.48 -2.24 -8.29
CA SER A 72 -40.25 -2.93 -9.58
C SER A 72 -41.10 -4.20 -9.76
N ASN A 73 -41.36 -4.97 -8.71
CA ASN A 73 -42.27 -6.13 -8.74
C ASN A 73 -43.71 -5.74 -9.15
N ASN A 74 -44.14 -4.52 -8.87
CA ASN A 74 -45.49 -4.03 -9.12
C ASN A 74 -45.62 -3.24 -10.43
N ARG A 75 -44.57 -3.26 -11.26
CA ARG A 75 -44.50 -2.71 -12.63
C ARG A 75 -44.23 -3.79 -13.68
N ASN A 76 -44.60 -5.04 -13.39
CA ASN A 76 -44.42 -6.16 -14.30
C ASN A 76 -45.26 -5.96 -15.58
N GLY A 77 -44.65 -6.17 -16.75
CA GLY A 77 -45.29 -5.96 -18.06
C GLY A 77 -45.35 -4.51 -18.55
N ILE A 78 -44.77 -3.54 -17.82
CA ILE A 78 -44.60 -2.16 -18.28
C ILE A 78 -43.22 -2.02 -18.91
N ALA A 79 -43.12 -1.41 -20.10
CA ALA A 79 -41.85 -1.21 -20.77
C ALA A 79 -40.85 -0.44 -19.87
N ALA A 80 -39.65 -1.03 -19.67
CA ALA A 80 -38.57 -0.46 -18.86
C ALA A 80 -37.81 0.66 -19.62
N GLY A 81 -38.53 1.71 -19.98
CA GLY A 81 -38.00 2.85 -20.71
C GLY A 81 -38.84 4.11 -20.48
N TYR A 82 -38.20 5.26 -20.63
CA TYR A 82 -38.88 6.56 -20.60
C TYR A 82 -38.55 7.28 -21.90
N GLY A 83 -39.55 7.41 -22.79
CA GLY A 83 -39.33 7.99 -24.12
C GLY A 83 -38.44 7.12 -25.01
N LEU A 84 -37.38 7.72 -25.56
CA LEU A 84 -36.42 7.04 -26.46
C LEU A 84 -35.22 6.43 -25.72
N VAL A 85 -35.20 6.51 -24.38
CA VAL A 85 -34.04 6.11 -23.57
C VAL A 85 -34.37 4.82 -22.80
N ARG A 86 -33.51 3.81 -22.93
CA ARG A 86 -33.52 2.62 -22.06
C ARG A 86 -32.64 2.91 -20.84
N VAL A 87 -33.18 2.70 -19.65
CA VAL A 87 -32.44 2.90 -18.39
C VAL A 87 -31.86 1.55 -17.97
N GLY A 88 -30.56 1.50 -17.68
CA GLY A 88 -29.94 0.31 -17.10
C GLY A 88 -30.27 0.21 -15.61
N GLU A 89 -30.65 -0.98 -15.13
CA GLU A 89 -30.86 -1.21 -13.70
C GLU A 89 -29.51 -1.16 -12.97
N VAL A 90 -29.35 -0.23 -12.03
CA VAL A 90 -28.16 -0.12 -11.17
C VAL A 90 -28.57 -0.56 -9.77
N GLN A 91 -27.97 -1.67 -9.30
CA GLN A 91 -28.25 -2.25 -8.00
C GLN A 91 -27.48 -1.50 -6.91
N GLU A 92 -28.19 -1.02 -5.87
CA GLU A 92 -27.53 -0.46 -4.68
C GLU A 92 -26.75 -1.54 -3.93
N PRO A 93 -25.53 -1.24 -3.43
CA PRO A 93 -24.73 -2.18 -2.66
C PRO A 93 -25.48 -2.67 -1.42
N ILE A 94 -25.49 -3.99 -1.17
CA ILE A 94 -26.09 -4.57 0.02
C ILE A 94 -25.25 -4.18 1.23
N VAL A 95 -25.79 -3.30 2.09
CA VAL A 95 -25.19 -3.00 3.40
C VAL A 95 -25.55 -4.16 4.35
N GLY A 96 -24.56 -5.00 4.65
CA GLY A 96 -24.70 -6.01 5.70
C GLY A 96 -24.77 -5.32 7.07
N PHE A 97 -25.80 -5.60 7.86
CA PHE A 97 -25.84 -5.25 9.27
C PHE A 97 -25.94 -6.55 10.07
N ASP A 98 -24.99 -6.76 10.98
CA ASP A 98 -24.98 -7.94 11.84
C ASP A 98 -25.83 -7.65 13.08
N VAL A 99 -26.88 -8.45 13.29
CA VAL A 99 -27.69 -8.41 14.52
C VAL A 99 -27.31 -9.60 15.38
N SER A 100 -26.36 -9.40 16.29
CA SER A 100 -26.02 -10.40 17.30
C SER A 100 -27.00 -10.31 18.48
N ALA A 101 -28.10 -11.07 18.42
CA ALA A 101 -28.93 -11.36 19.59
C ALA A 101 -28.28 -12.48 20.41
N GLY A 102 -27.68 -12.15 21.56
CA GLY A 102 -27.09 -13.14 22.46
C GLY A 102 -28.14 -14.05 23.09
N VAL A 103 -28.29 -15.27 22.58
CA VAL A 103 -29.09 -16.33 23.22
C VAL A 103 -28.13 -17.26 23.96
N ARG A 104 -28.28 -17.35 25.30
CA ARG A 104 -27.63 -18.38 26.12
C ARG A 104 -28.56 -19.59 26.25
N PRO A 105 -28.39 -20.69 25.50
CA PRO A 105 -29.17 -21.89 25.73
C PRO A 105 -28.75 -22.56 27.04
N LYS A 106 -29.74 -22.80 27.92
CA LYS A 106 -29.61 -23.67 29.09
C LYS A 106 -29.28 -25.09 28.63
N GLN A 107 -28.18 -25.63 29.17
CA GLN A 107 -27.84 -27.04 29.38
C GLN A 107 -28.47 -28.07 28.43
N VAL A 108 -27.68 -28.61 27.50
CA VAL A 108 -28.06 -29.75 26.66
C VAL A 108 -27.83 -31.06 27.42
N VAL A 109 -28.92 -31.72 27.84
CA VAL A 109 -28.89 -33.12 28.29
C VAL A 109 -28.79 -34.01 27.06
N LYS A 110 -27.68 -34.73 26.90
CA LYS A 110 -27.49 -35.68 25.80
C LYS A 110 -28.20 -37.00 26.11
N GLY A 111 -29.34 -37.23 25.46
CA GLY A 111 -29.89 -38.58 25.29
C GLY A 111 -29.10 -39.33 24.21
N ALA A 112 -28.89 -40.64 24.39
CA ALA A 112 -28.22 -41.48 23.42
C ALA A 112 -29.04 -41.60 22.12
N ILE A 113 -28.40 -41.38 20.97
CA ILE A 113 -28.97 -41.64 19.65
C ILE A 113 -28.41 -42.99 19.18
N ASN A 114 -29.28 -44.00 19.05
CA ASN A 114 -28.94 -45.24 18.36
C ASN A 114 -29.18 -45.03 16.85
N ILE A 115 -28.12 -45.14 16.06
CA ILE A 115 -28.19 -45.19 14.60
C ILE A 115 -28.18 -46.67 14.19
N ALA A 116 -29.18 -47.10 13.44
CA ALA A 116 -29.18 -48.43 12.82
C ALA A 116 -28.16 -48.48 11.68
N ASP A 117 -27.38 -49.56 11.63
CA ASP A 117 -26.37 -49.82 10.60
C ASP A 117 -26.95 -49.69 9.19
N LYS A 118 -26.29 -48.89 8.35
CA LYS A 118 -26.51 -48.89 6.91
C LYS A 118 -25.57 -49.90 6.27
N ASN A 119 -26.12 -51.02 5.82
CA ASN A 119 -25.43 -51.97 4.96
C ASN A 119 -24.99 -51.28 3.65
N PRO A 120 -23.74 -51.44 3.20
CA PRO A 120 -23.29 -50.99 1.89
C PRO A 120 -24.02 -51.76 0.78
N ILE A 121 -24.59 -51.05 -0.19
CA ILE A 121 -25.07 -51.63 -1.45
C ILE A 121 -23.98 -51.41 -2.50
N THR A 122 -23.54 -52.51 -3.11
CA THR A 122 -22.57 -52.53 -4.22
C THR A 122 -23.14 -51.80 -5.44
N PRO A 123 -22.41 -50.92 -6.14
CA PRO A 123 -22.90 -50.27 -7.35
C PRO A 123 -23.15 -51.28 -8.48
N GLU A 124 -24.35 -51.28 -9.07
CA GLU A 124 -24.61 -51.98 -10.34
C GLU A 124 -24.06 -51.16 -11.53
N GLN A 125 -23.48 -51.89 -12.49
CA GLN A 125 -22.94 -51.36 -13.73
C GLN A 125 -24.09 -50.87 -14.66
N PRO A 126 -23.99 -49.69 -15.29
CA PRO A 126 -24.98 -49.25 -16.29
C PRO A 126 -24.96 -50.13 -17.54
N GLU A 127 -26.15 -50.42 -18.10
CA GLU A 127 -26.29 -51.04 -19.42
C GLU A 127 -25.70 -50.15 -20.53
N ALA A 128 -25.12 -50.80 -21.55
CA ALA A 128 -24.59 -50.13 -22.74
C ALA A 128 -25.73 -49.55 -23.60
N ILE A 129 -25.57 -48.29 -24.03
CA ILE A 129 -26.50 -47.65 -24.99
C ILE A 129 -26.39 -48.37 -26.34
N GLY A 130 -27.49 -49.00 -26.78
CA GLY A 130 -27.66 -49.55 -28.13
C GLY A 130 -28.14 -48.49 -29.12
N PHE A 131 -27.44 -48.36 -30.25
CA PHE A 131 -27.88 -47.52 -31.38
C PHE A 131 -28.81 -48.33 -32.29
N ASN A 132 -30.09 -47.95 -32.37
CA ASN A 132 -31.02 -48.45 -33.38
C ASN A 132 -31.03 -47.49 -34.58
N THR A 133 -30.45 -47.92 -35.71
CA THR A 133 -30.52 -47.22 -36.99
C THR A 133 -31.86 -47.43 -37.68
N PRO A 134 -32.58 -46.38 -38.12
CA PRO A 134 -33.77 -46.56 -38.95
C PRO A 134 -33.40 -47.01 -40.36
N THR A 135 -33.95 -48.15 -40.80
CA THR A 135 -33.93 -48.62 -42.19
C THR A 135 -34.87 -47.78 -43.05
N ILE A 136 -34.32 -47.04 -44.02
CA ILE A 136 -35.10 -46.36 -45.05
C ILE A 136 -35.23 -47.30 -46.26
N SER A 137 -36.46 -47.66 -46.60
CA SER A 137 -36.78 -48.42 -47.82
C SER A 137 -37.05 -47.45 -48.97
N ILE A 138 -36.20 -47.46 -50.00
CA ILE A 138 -36.43 -46.72 -51.25
C ILE A 138 -36.74 -47.71 -52.38
N THR A 139 -37.88 -47.51 -53.03
CA THR A 139 -38.33 -48.29 -54.18
C THR A 139 -37.56 -47.85 -55.44
N PRO A 140 -36.91 -48.77 -56.19
CA PRO A 140 -36.17 -48.43 -57.42
C PRO A 140 -37.10 -47.91 -58.54
N PRO A 141 -36.67 -46.91 -59.34
CA PRO A 141 -37.42 -46.47 -60.51
C PRO A 141 -37.47 -47.52 -61.63
N ALA A 142 -38.57 -47.54 -62.38
CA ALA A 142 -38.79 -48.42 -63.51
C ALA A 142 -37.85 -48.11 -64.71
N PRO A 143 -37.43 -49.11 -65.51
CA PRO A 143 -36.57 -48.91 -66.67
C PRO A 143 -37.24 -48.16 -67.82
N VAL A 144 -36.41 -47.45 -68.57
CA VAL A 144 -36.72 -46.57 -69.71
C VAL A 144 -37.32 -47.28 -70.93
N SER A 145 -38.22 -46.58 -71.64
CA SER A 145 -38.50 -46.81 -73.06
C SER A 145 -38.40 -45.48 -73.82
N VAL A 146 -37.64 -45.50 -74.92
CA VAL A 146 -37.41 -44.34 -75.80
C VAL A 146 -37.98 -44.71 -77.16
N THR A 147 -38.95 -43.94 -77.63
CA THR A 147 -39.50 -44.05 -79.00
C THR A 147 -38.97 -42.86 -79.80
N ALA A 148 -38.37 -43.14 -80.95
CA ALA A 148 -37.71 -42.14 -81.79
C ALA A 148 -38.69 -41.13 -82.41
N ALA A 149 -38.28 -39.86 -82.42
CA ALA A 149 -38.83 -38.83 -83.30
C ALA A 149 -37.67 -37.97 -83.85
N VAL A 150 -37.59 -37.86 -85.17
CA VAL A 150 -36.84 -36.87 -85.97
C VAL A 150 -37.89 -35.83 -86.42
N PRO A 151 -37.69 -34.49 -86.57
CA PRO A 151 -36.50 -33.65 -86.89
C PRO A 151 -36.36 -32.43 -85.91
N THR A 152 -35.52 -31.39 -86.01
CA THR A 152 -34.97 -30.56 -87.10
C THR A 152 -33.77 -29.78 -86.54
N VAL A 153 -32.74 -29.54 -87.35
CA VAL A 153 -31.50 -28.86 -86.95
C VAL A 153 -31.65 -27.34 -87.04
N THR A 154 -31.27 -26.62 -85.98
CA THR A 154 -30.90 -25.20 -86.05
C THR A 154 -29.57 -25.03 -85.34
N ALA A 155 -28.59 -24.41 -86.01
CA ALA A 155 -27.22 -24.32 -85.52
C ALA A 155 -27.11 -23.46 -84.24
N PRO A 156 -26.48 -23.96 -83.16
CA PRO A 156 -26.16 -23.14 -81.98
C PRO A 156 -24.89 -22.31 -82.22
N VAL A 157 -24.96 -21.05 -81.77
CA VAL A 157 -23.85 -20.09 -81.73
C VAL A 157 -22.81 -20.56 -80.71
N VAL A 158 -21.53 -20.58 -81.10
CA VAL A 158 -20.39 -20.85 -80.22
C VAL A 158 -20.07 -19.59 -79.42
N ASN A 159 -20.35 -19.61 -78.11
CA ASN A 159 -19.75 -18.65 -77.18
C ASN A 159 -18.49 -19.28 -76.60
N THR A 160 -17.39 -18.52 -76.58
CA THR A 160 -16.10 -18.96 -76.03
C THR A 160 -16.23 -19.37 -74.57
N PRO A 161 -15.55 -20.46 -74.13
CA PRO A 161 -15.61 -20.89 -72.73
C PRO A 161 -15.04 -19.78 -71.83
N THR A 162 -15.85 -19.33 -70.87
CA THR A 162 -15.36 -18.51 -69.75
C THR A 162 -14.51 -19.38 -68.84
N VAL A 163 -13.25 -19.00 -68.70
CA VAL A 163 -12.35 -19.56 -67.70
C VAL A 163 -12.92 -19.25 -66.32
N ASN A 164 -13.35 -20.27 -65.58
CA ASN A 164 -13.58 -20.13 -64.15
C ASN A 164 -12.23 -19.86 -63.48
N THR A 165 -11.93 -18.59 -63.21
CA THR A 165 -10.83 -18.23 -62.30
C THR A 165 -11.06 -18.94 -60.97
N PRO A 166 -10.12 -19.76 -60.48
CA PRO A 166 -10.24 -20.41 -59.19
C PRO A 166 -10.54 -19.36 -58.11
N THR A 167 -11.60 -19.55 -57.33
CA THR A 167 -11.77 -18.81 -56.09
C THR A 167 -10.63 -19.22 -55.16
N LEU A 168 -9.60 -18.37 -55.03
CA LEU A 168 -8.57 -18.60 -54.02
C LEU A 168 -9.26 -18.71 -52.65
N PRO A 169 -8.81 -19.62 -51.78
CA PRO A 169 -9.23 -19.63 -50.40
C PRO A 169 -9.09 -18.23 -49.78
N SER A 170 -10.02 -17.85 -48.90
CA SER A 170 -9.86 -16.65 -48.09
C SER A 170 -8.48 -16.67 -47.42
N THR A 171 -7.69 -15.61 -47.63
CA THR A 171 -6.37 -15.49 -47.01
C THR A 171 -6.49 -15.60 -45.49
N LEU A 172 -5.78 -16.56 -44.89
CA LEU A 172 -5.60 -16.62 -43.44
C LEU A 172 -5.00 -15.28 -42.98
N SER A 173 -5.71 -14.57 -42.10
CA SER A 173 -5.27 -13.29 -41.55
C SER A 173 -5.08 -13.41 -40.05
N PHE A 174 -3.87 -13.12 -39.59
CA PHE A 174 -3.56 -12.96 -38.18
C PHE A 174 -3.41 -11.46 -37.92
N SER A 175 -4.26 -10.91 -37.05
CA SER A 175 -4.19 -9.51 -36.62
C SER A 175 -4.10 -9.44 -35.09
N PRO A 176 -2.97 -9.85 -34.50
CA PRO A 176 -2.76 -9.70 -33.07
C PRO A 176 -2.83 -8.22 -32.69
N VAL A 177 -3.56 -7.90 -31.63
CA VAL A 177 -3.64 -6.54 -31.09
C VAL A 177 -2.42 -6.31 -30.21
N ALA A 178 -1.72 -5.19 -30.41
CA ALA A 178 -0.62 -4.79 -29.54
C ALA A 178 -1.07 -4.80 -28.06
N PRO A 179 -0.25 -5.34 -27.14
CA PRO A 179 -0.64 -5.46 -25.75
C PRO A 179 -0.73 -4.07 -25.10
N ASN A 180 -1.76 -3.85 -24.29
CA ASN A 180 -1.85 -2.66 -23.46
C ASN A 180 -0.90 -2.82 -22.25
N ILE A 181 0.09 -1.93 -22.13
CA ILE A 181 1.05 -1.91 -21.03
C ILE A 181 0.95 -0.53 -20.37
N ASN A 182 0.26 -0.47 -19.24
CA ASN A 182 0.08 0.73 -18.44
C ASN A 182 0.44 0.42 -16.98
N PRO A 183 1.74 0.42 -16.65
CA PRO A 183 2.21 0.09 -15.31
C PRO A 183 1.79 1.16 -14.29
N PRO A 184 1.63 0.81 -13.00
CA PRO A 184 1.58 1.79 -11.93
C PRO A 184 2.78 2.75 -11.98
N THR A 185 2.53 4.01 -11.63
CA THR A 185 3.59 4.98 -11.42
C THR A 185 4.20 4.81 -10.04
N LEU A 186 5.53 4.77 -9.95
CA LEU A 186 6.19 4.87 -8.65
C LEU A 186 6.00 6.30 -8.12
N PRO A 187 5.47 6.49 -6.89
CA PRO A 187 5.24 7.83 -6.36
C PRO A 187 6.55 8.54 -6.02
N THR A 188 6.53 9.87 -6.08
CA THR A 188 7.58 10.69 -5.47
C THR A 188 7.57 10.46 -3.97
N LEU A 189 8.72 10.09 -3.40
CA LEU A 189 8.87 9.85 -1.97
C LEU A 189 9.61 11.02 -1.30
N PRO A 190 8.92 11.90 -0.56
CA PRO A 190 9.59 12.93 0.25
C PRO A 190 10.51 12.29 1.29
N ALA A 191 11.57 12.98 1.71
CA ALA A 191 12.42 12.51 2.81
C ALA A 191 11.61 12.31 4.10
N PRO A 192 11.87 11.26 4.92
CA PRO A 192 11.21 11.12 6.20
C PRO A 192 11.49 12.32 7.13
N PRO A 193 10.53 12.72 7.98
CA PRO A 193 10.70 13.82 8.91
C PRO A 193 11.91 13.67 9.86
N THR A 194 12.79 14.66 9.88
CA THR A 194 13.99 14.64 10.73
C THR A 194 13.78 15.23 12.13
N PHE A 195 12.58 15.75 12.44
CA PHE A 195 12.31 16.41 13.72
C PHE A 195 12.55 15.47 14.90
N ASN A 196 12.97 16.05 16.03
CA ASN A 196 13.19 15.35 17.28
C ASN A 196 12.58 16.19 18.40
N ILE A 197 12.01 15.54 19.41
CA ILE A 197 11.59 16.25 20.63
C ILE A 197 12.81 16.34 21.54
N GLN A 198 13.06 17.55 22.03
CA GLN A 198 14.19 17.90 22.92
C GLN A 198 13.59 18.35 24.25
N LEU A 199 14.22 17.96 25.35
CA LEU A 199 13.72 18.23 26.70
C LEU A 199 14.88 18.75 27.56
N GLY A 200 14.55 19.56 28.56
CA GLY A 200 15.52 20.06 29.52
C GLY A 200 15.66 19.10 30.70
N SER A 201 16.89 18.74 31.04
CA SER A 201 17.22 18.16 32.35
C SER A 201 17.21 19.21 33.45
N TYR A 202 17.07 18.77 34.69
CA TYR A 202 16.88 19.64 35.86
C TYR A 202 17.49 18.98 37.10
N CYS A 203 17.48 19.69 38.23
CA CYS A 203 18.12 19.20 39.45
C CYS A 203 17.36 18.03 40.08
N ASN A 204 18.09 16.95 40.33
CA ASN A 204 17.72 15.79 41.14
C ASN A 204 18.56 15.82 42.43
N ASN A 205 18.07 15.56 43.64
CA ASN A 205 16.74 15.21 44.14
C ASN A 205 15.76 16.41 44.16
N MET A 206 14.60 16.30 43.49
CA MET A 206 13.63 17.39 43.35
C MET A 206 13.25 18.10 44.66
N VAL A 207 13.10 17.36 45.77
CA VAL A 207 12.76 17.91 47.10
C VAL A 207 13.93 18.69 47.70
N ALA A 208 15.16 18.22 47.50
CA ALA A 208 16.36 18.83 48.04
C ALA A 208 16.86 20.04 47.23
N CYS A 209 16.50 20.14 45.95
CA CYS A 209 17.03 21.14 45.01
C CYS A 209 16.53 22.57 45.20
N GLY A 210 15.65 22.84 46.18
CA GLY A 210 15.19 24.19 46.50
C GLY A 210 14.53 24.94 45.32
N TYR A 211 14.61 26.27 45.35
CA TYR A 211 14.04 27.17 44.33
C TYR A 211 15.14 27.92 43.58
N GLY A 212 15.00 28.09 42.27
CA GLY A 212 15.96 28.82 41.44
C GLY A 212 15.89 28.45 39.97
N THR A 213 16.53 29.26 39.13
CA THR A 213 16.52 29.08 37.67
C THR A 213 17.49 28.01 37.18
N ASP A 214 18.31 27.43 38.04
CA ASP A 214 19.29 26.41 37.69
C ASP A 214 18.82 25.04 38.20
N GLY A 215 17.86 24.43 37.49
CA GLY A 215 17.29 23.13 37.84
C GLY A 215 16.29 23.12 39.01
N GLY A 216 16.12 24.25 39.70
CA GLY A 216 15.31 24.41 40.90
C GLY A 216 13.80 24.50 40.65
N GLY A 217 13.02 24.45 41.74
CA GLY A 217 11.60 24.75 41.72
C GLY A 217 11.33 26.21 41.36
N TYR A 218 10.20 26.47 40.69
CA TYR A 218 9.76 27.83 40.40
C TYR A 218 9.33 28.57 41.68
N SER A 219 9.60 29.88 41.76
CA SER A 219 9.18 30.73 42.88
C SER A 219 8.28 31.87 42.40
N PRO A 220 7.06 32.04 42.97
CA PRO A 220 6.46 31.27 44.05
C PRO A 220 6.13 29.82 43.64
N ALA A 221 6.12 28.90 44.61
CA ALA A 221 5.91 27.47 44.37
C ALA A 221 4.58 27.18 43.67
N ILE A 222 4.61 26.33 42.64
CA ILE A 222 3.44 25.79 41.94
C ILE A 222 3.59 24.27 41.90
N GLY A 223 2.59 23.56 42.44
CA GLY A 223 2.62 22.11 42.62
C GLY A 223 3.60 21.65 43.69
N THR A 224 3.69 20.33 43.89
CA THR A 224 4.51 19.73 44.96
C THR A 224 5.69 18.94 44.37
N PRO A 225 6.95 19.29 44.69
CA PRO A 225 8.11 18.47 44.29
C PRO A 225 8.13 17.17 45.09
N ARG A 226 8.47 16.06 44.43
CA ARG A 226 8.54 14.72 45.04
C ARG A 226 9.78 13.98 44.55
N SER A 227 10.38 13.20 45.44
CA SER A 227 11.50 12.33 45.13
C SER A 227 11.28 10.97 45.79
N TYR A 228 11.36 9.92 44.99
CA TYR A 228 11.22 8.55 45.45
C TYR A 228 12.56 7.82 45.34
N PHE A 229 12.73 6.81 46.19
CA PHE A 229 13.97 6.02 46.31
C PHE A 229 13.71 4.51 46.15
N GLY A 230 12.53 4.12 45.68
CA GLY A 230 12.09 2.72 45.53
C GLY A 230 10.64 2.47 45.98
N GLY A 231 10.18 1.22 45.86
CA GLY A 231 8.88 0.78 46.38
C GLY A 231 7.67 1.19 45.55
N THR A 232 6.47 1.06 46.12
CA THR A 232 5.22 1.49 45.47
C THR A 232 5.07 3.01 45.56
N ILE A 233 4.81 3.65 44.42
CA ILE A 233 4.55 5.06 44.26
C ILE A 233 3.05 5.23 44.00
N SER A 234 2.35 5.83 44.96
CA SER A 234 0.89 6.00 44.94
C SER A 234 0.45 7.19 45.79
N GLY A 235 -0.81 7.62 45.62
CA GLY A 235 -1.41 8.74 46.35
C GLY A 235 -0.96 10.12 45.85
N ILE A 236 -0.49 10.21 44.61
CA ILE A 236 -0.14 11.47 43.96
C ILE A 236 -1.41 12.10 43.36
N PRO A 237 -1.82 13.30 43.79
CA PRO A 237 -2.95 13.99 43.17
C PRO A 237 -2.64 14.38 41.72
N SER A 238 -3.51 14.00 40.79
CA SER A 238 -3.40 14.47 39.40
C SER A 238 -3.63 15.98 39.33
N GLY A 239 -2.78 16.69 38.58
CA GLY A 239 -2.72 18.15 38.49
C GLY A 239 -1.72 18.81 39.46
N ASP A 240 -1.09 18.05 40.35
CA ASP A 240 -0.16 18.58 41.38
C ASP A 240 1.32 18.33 41.06
N ALA A 241 1.68 18.40 39.77
CA ALA A 241 3.07 18.34 39.32
C ALA A 241 3.81 19.63 39.69
N GLY A 242 5.06 19.52 40.15
CA GLY A 242 5.88 20.68 40.49
C GLY A 242 6.38 21.42 39.26
N LEU A 243 6.19 22.73 39.19
CA LEU A 243 6.80 23.59 38.16
C LEU A 243 8.27 23.84 38.47
N ARG A 244 9.14 23.61 37.48
CA ARG A 244 10.59 23.73 37.64
C ARG A 244 11.24 24.40 36.43
N HIS A 245 12.38 25.03 36.67
CA HIS A 245 13.31 25.39 35.60
C HIS A 245 14.23 24.20 35.32
N GLY A 246 14.58 24.00 34.04
CA GLY A 246 15.73 23.19 33.69
C GLY A 246 17.04 23.81 34.17
N TRP A 247 18.16 23.09 34.02
CA TRP A 247 19.50 23.66 34.17
C TRP A 247 19.67 24.97 33.37
N ALA A 248 20.47 25.91 33.90
CA ALA A 248 20.72 27.21 33.28
C ALA A 248 21.61 27.14 32.02
N ASN A 249 22.06 25.94 31.65
CA ASN A 249 22.85 25.66 30.46
C ASN A 249 22.02 24.91 29.39
N ASN A 250 22.68 24.50 28.31
CA ASN A 250 22.02 23.79 27.20
C ASN A 250 21.34 22.47 27.59
N SER A 251 21.82 21.74 28.60
CA SER A 251 21.15 20.50 29.02
C SER A 251 19.73 20.75 29.56
N GLY A 252 19.50 21.92 30.18
CA GLY A 252 18.21 22.34 30.71
C GLY A 252 17.44 23.34 29.84
N GLY A 253 17.88 23.58 28.61
CA GLY A 253 17.24 24.57 27.75
C GLY A 253 17.42 26.00 28.23
N ASN A 254 18.54 26.31 28.87
CA ASN A 254 18.80 27.64 29.46
C ASN A 254 17.67 28.06 30.42
N SER A 255 17.36 27.19 31.39
CA SER A 255 16.24 27.38 32.33
C SER A 255 14.86 27.33 31.65
N ALA A 256 14.62 26.40 30.74
CA ALA A 256 13.28 26.18 30.19
C ALA A 256 12.33 25.65 31.28
N LEU A 257 11.12 26.20 31.35
CA LEU A 257 10.12 25.75 32.32
C LEU A 257 9.45 24.45 31.89
N LEU A 258 9.17 23.59 32.87
CA LEU A 258 8.51 22.30 32.72
C LEU A 258 7.78 21.89 34.00
N PHE A 259 6.79 21.00 33.86
CA PHE A 259 6.23 20.26 34.98
C PHE A 259 6.90 18.89 35.15
N SER A 260 7.07 18.46 36.40
CA SER A 260 7.45 17.07 36.74
C SER A 260 6.72 16.63 38.00
N TYR A 261 6.13 15.43 38.01
CA TYR A 261 5.48 14.91 39.22
C TYR A 261 6.50 14.42 40.25
N PHE A 262 7.52 13.69 39.80
CA PHE A 262 8.57 13.17 40.68
C PHE A 262 9.83 12.75 39.93
N ASP A 263 10.94 12.64 40.65
CA ASP A 263 12.11 11.90 40.22
C ASP A 263 12.30 10.60 41.00
N LEU A 264 12.82 9.58 40.33
CA LEU A 264 13.35 8.38 40.98
C LEU A 264 14.87 8.50 41.02
N THR A 265 15.41 8.66 42.21
CA THR A 265 16.84 8.88 42.44
C THR A 265 17.35 8.07 43.63
N GLY A 266 18.65 7.80 43.71
CA GLY A 266 19.29 7.13 44.84
C GLY A 266 18.91 5.65 45.04
N LEU A 267 17.96 5.10 44.28
CA LEU A 267 17.64 3.67 44.31
C LEU A 267 18.85 2.86 43.83
N ASN A 268 19.27 1.88 44.63
CA ASN A 268 20.35 0.97 44.32
C ASN A 268 19.85 -0.47 44.37
N ASN A 269 19.73 -1.09 43.19
CA ASN A 269 19.09 -2.38 42.95
C ASN A 269 17.59 -2.39 43.29
N GLY A 270 16.75 -2.68 42.30
CA GLY A 270 15.33 -2.96 42.52
C GLY A 270 14.40 -2.19 41.59
N THR A 271 13.12 -2.17 41.97
CA THR A 271 12.04 -1.58 41.17
C THR A 271 11.22 -0.63 42.03
N ALA A 272 10.94 0.56 41.50
CA ALA A 272 9.85 1.42 41.96
C ALA A 272 8.64 1.26 41.03
N THR A 273 7.43 1.24 41.56
CA THR A 273 6.20 0.99 40.78
C THR A 273 5.17 2.08 41.00
N LEU A 274 4.92 2.88 39.96
CA LEU A 274 3.83 3.84 39.90
C LEU A 274 2.51 3.13 39.57
N THR A 275 1.53 3.25 40.47
CA THR A 275 0.19 2.66 40.30
C THR A 275 -0.90 3.67 39.97
N ASP A 276 -0.64 4.96 40.19
CA ASP A 276 -1.63 6.01 40.00
C ASP A 276 -1.85 6.36 38.52
N ASN A 277 -3.05 6.85 38.22
CA ASN A 277 -3.34 7.52 36.95
C ASN A 277 -2.99 9.00 37.09
N LEU A 278 -2.18 9.52 36.17
CA LEU A 278 -1.70 10.91 36.23
C LEU A 278 -1.91 11.60 34.89
N THR A 279 -2.23 12.89 34.94
CA THR A 279 -2.29 13.76 33.76
C THR A 279 -1.18 14.79 33.86
N VAL A 280 -0.22 14.76 32.95
CA VAL A 280 0.79 15.81 32.83
C VAL A 280 0.39 16.80 31.75
N THR A 281 0.52 18.09 32.04
CA THR A 281 0.19 19.17 31.11
C THR A 281 1.41 20.03 30.79
N SER A 282 1.44 20.61 29.60
CA SER A 282 2.36 21.71 29.27
C SER A 282 1.69 23.08 29.30
N VAL A 283 0.43 23.21 29.72
CA VAL A 283 -0.21 24.53 29.87
C VAL A 283 0.57 25.37 30.88
N ASN A 284 1.00 26.56 30.46
CA ASN A 284 1.81 27.44 31.30
C ASN A 284 0.95 28.06 32.42
N PRO A 285 1.26 27.79 33.72
CA PRO A 285 0.46 28.28 34.84
C PRO A 285 0.75 29.74 35.21
N LEU A 286 1.76 30.36 34.58
CA LEU A 286 2.18 31.71 34.93
C LEU A 286 1.17 32.77 34.50
N ASN A 287 0.91 33.72 35.41
CA ASN A 287 0.12 34.91 35.08
C ASN A 287 0.91 35.90 34.22
N SER A 288 0.25 36.94 33.71
CA SER A 288 0.86 37.91 32.80
C SER A 288 2.10 38.61 33.37
N THR A 289 2.12 38.93 34.66
CA THR A 289 3.28 39.56 35.32
C THR A 289 4.45 38.62 35.41
N GLN A 290 4.20 37.34 35.75
CA GLN A 290 5.24 36.31 35.81
C GLN A 290 5.81 35.98 34.42
N LYS A 291 4.95 35.85 33.41
CA LYS A 291 5.37 35.69 32.00
C LYS A 291 6.26 36.86 31.54
N ALA A 292 5.89 38.11 31.89
CA ALA A 292 6.69 39.29 31.57
C ALA A 292 8.06 39.30 32.27
N ALA A 293 8.13 38.80 33.52
CA ALA A 293 9.38 38.67 34.26
C ALA A 293 10.35 37.68 33.60
N GLU A 294 9.85 36.51 33.18
CA GLU A 294 10.65 35.52 32.43
C GLU A 294 11.17 36.08 31.10
N ALA A 295 10.32 36.78 30.35
CA ALA A 295 10.73 37.42 29.10
C ALA A 295 11.81 38.50 29.31
N THR A 296 11.63 39.35 30.34
CA THR A 296 12.61 40.40 30.70
C THR A 296 13.95 39.81 31.14
N ALA A 297 13.92 38.64 31.78
CA ALA A 297 15.11 37.90 32.19
C ALA A 297 15.77 37.10 31.05
N GLY A 298 15.40 37.36 29.79
CA GLY A 298 16.00 36.72 28.61
C GLY A 298 15.46 35.32 28.30
N ARG A 299 14.34 34.92 28.91
CA ARG A 299 13.70 33.60 28.68
C ARG A 299 12.30 33.76 28.06
N PRO A 300 12.17 34.38 26.88
CA PRO A 300 10.86 34.65 26.27
C PRO A 300 10.07 33.38 25.94
N TYR A 301 10.74 32.24 25.77
CA TYR A 301 10.07 30.95 25.56
C TYR A 301 9.26 30.48 26.77
N ASN A 302 9.59 30.93 27.99
CA ASN A 302 8.83 30.66 29.21
C ASN A 302 7.59 31.57 29.36
N ALA A 303 7.44 32.57 28.49
CA ALA A 303 6.28 33.48 28.50
C ALA A 303 5.13 33.01 27.60
N GLN A 304 5.27 31.87 26.92
CA GLN A 304 4.30 31.32 25.97
C GLN A 304 3.13 30.63 26.68
N ASP A 305 2.09 30.25 25.95
CA ASP A 305 0.94 29.55 26.53
C ASP A 305 1.22 28.09 26.88
N PHE A 306 2.23 27.50 26.23
CA PHE A 306 2.74 26.18 26.54
C PHE A 306 4.20 26.24 27.01
N LEU A 307 4.51 25.42 28.01
CA LEU A 307 5.85 25.15 28.51
C LEU A 307 6.66 24.38 27.46
N VAL A 308 7.93 24.74 27.29
CA VAL A 308 8.80 24.15 26.26
C VAL A 308 9.97 23.35 26.82
N GLY A 309 10.11 23.28 28.15
CA GLY A 309 11.15 22.48 28.80
C GLY A 309 10.88 20.98 28.76
N GLY A 310 9.68 20.56 28.34
CA GLY A 310 9.28 19.16 28.30
C GLY A 310 8.55 18.71 29.55
N SER A 311 7.25 18.94 29.69
CA SER A 311 6.54 18.52 30.91
C SER A 311 6.40 17.00 30.95
N ARG A 312 6.74 16.36 32.08
CA ARG A 312 6.81 14.90 32.18
C ARG A 312 6.20 14.33 33.47
N VAL A 313 5.88 13.04 33.48
CA VAL A 313 5.46 12.38 34.74
C VAL A 313 6.66 12.20 35.64
N ALA A 314 7.69 11.53 35.14
CA ALA A 314 8.86 11.27 35.96
C ALA A 314 10.16 11.21 35.17
N THR A 315 11.24 11.46 35.90
CA THR A 315 12.62 11.28 35.44
C THR A 315 13.30 10.21 36.28
N LEU A 316 13.97 9.28 35.61
CA LEU A 316 14.88 8.31 36.21
C LEU A 316 16.32 8.81 36.04
N ASP A 317 16.94 9.16 37.16
CA ASP A 317 18.27 9.74 37.17
C ASP A 317 19.02 9.42 38.48
N ASN A 318 20.35 9.34 38.46
CA ASN A 318 21.19 9.14 39.63
C ASN A 318 20.86 7.86 40.44
N VAL A 319 20.45 6.80 39.74
CA VAL A 319 20.13 5.46 40.30
C VAL A 319 21.14 4.41 39.85
N ASN A 320 21.20 3.27 40.55
CA ASN A 320 22.04 2.14 40.17
C ASN A 320 21.21 0.87 40.04
N ASN A 321 21.31 0.15 38.91
CA ASN A 321 20.59 -1.11 38.66
C ASN A 321 19.09 -1.04 39.01
N ALA A 322 18.43 0.02 38.56
CA ALA A 322 17.09 0.40 39.01
C ALA A 322 16.08 0.37 37.86
N THR A 323 14.83 0.07 38.22
CA THR A 323 13.68 0.08 37.31
C THR A 323 12.59 1.00 37.84
N LEU A 324 12.07 1.88 37.00
CA LEU A 324 10.78 2.54 37.20
C LEU A 324 9.74 1.83 36.34
N MET A 325 8.72 1.25 36.97
CA MET A 325 7.61 0.60 36.29
C MET A 325 6.33 1.42 36.50
N SER A 326 5.55 1.60 35.44
CA SER A 326 4.22 2.23 35.52
C SER A 326 3.14 1.24 35.11
N THR A 327 2.14 1.05 35.96
CA THR A 327 0.93 0.27 35.66
C THR A 327 -0.31 1.16 35.46
N GLY A 328 -0.19 2.46 35.75
CA GLY A 328 -1.27 3.43 35.64
C GLY A 328 -1.54 3.92 34.21
N THR A 329 -2.60 4.71 34.07
CA THR A 329 -2.92 5.48 32.87
C THR A 329 -2.31 6.87 32.96
N ILE A 330 -1.40 7.18 32.06
CA ILE A 330 -0.70 8.45 31.93
C ILE A 330 -1.29 9.23 30.76
N ASN A 331 -1.87 10.39 31.06
CA ASN A 331 -2.43 11.28 30.06
C ASN A 331 -1.48 12.45 29.78
N LEU A 332 -1.16 12.67 28.52
CA LEU A 332 -0.28 13.72 28.03
C LEU A 332 -1.12 14.83 27.39
N VAL A 333 -1.10 16.03 27.98
CA VAL A 333 -1.97 17.16 27.60
C VAL A 333 -1.16 18.40 27.21
N GLY A 334 -1.32 18.86 25.98
CA GLY A 334 -0.50 19.91 25.37
C GLY A 334 0.75 19.37 24.67
N PRO A 335 1.41 20.21 23.85
CA PRO A 335 2.63 19.83 23.12
C PRO A 335 3.81 19.67 24.07
N LEU A 336 4.86 18.97 23.65
CA LEU A 336 6.09 18.76 24.41
C LEU A 336 5.82 18.14 25.79
N THR A 337 4.84 17.23 25.85
CA THR A 337 4.54 16.41 27.02
C THR A 337 5.13 15.01 26.86
N VAL A 338 5.55 14.44 27.99
CA VAL A 338 6.32 13.20 28.04
C VAL A 338 5.77 12.29 29.13
N GLY A 339 5.70 10.99 28.87
CA GLY A 339 5.42 10.01 29.94
C GLY A 339 6.61 9.94 30.89
N PHE A 340 7.66 9.25 30.46
CA PHE A 340 8.83 8.98 31.31
C PHE A 340 10.14 9.33 30.62
N GLU A 341 11.05 9.92 31.37
CA GLU A 341 12.39 10.25 30.93
C GLU A 341 13.42 9.41 31.68
N VAL A 342 14.45 8.98 30.97
CA VAL A 342 15.71 8.50 31.55
C VAL A 342 16.81 9.46 31.12
N GLN A 343 17.68 9.87 32.05
CA GLN A 343 18.78 10.78 31.76
C GLN A 343 20.12 10.06 31.73
N THR A 344 21.01 10.50 30.84
CA THR A 344 22.39 10.01 30.87
C THR A 344 23.17 10.72 31.96
N ASP A 345 23.60 10.01 33.00
CA ASP A 345 24.38 10.60 34.10
C ASP A 345 25.70 9.86 34.33
N THR A 346 26.65 10.58 34.94
CA THR A 346 27.94 10.03 35.42
C THR A 346 28.25 10.39 36.88
N LEU A 347 27.29 10.97 37.59
CA LEU A 347 27.48 11.51 38.93
C LEU A 347 27.95 10.41 39.90
N GLY A 348 29.00 10.68 40.69
CA GLY A 348 29.55 9.71 41.64
C GLY A 348 30.61 8.75 41.06
N GLY A 349 31.02 8.95 39.80
CA GLY A 349 32.29 8.43 39.25
C GLY A 349 32.38 6.92 39.02
N ALA A 350 31.34 6.15 39.34
CA ALA A 350 31.24 4.73 39.08
C ALA A 350 30.08 4.45 38.12
N PRO A 351 30.17 3.40 37.28
CA PRO A 351 29.07 3.06 36.39
C PRO A 351 27.81 2.66 37.16
N LYS A 352 26.67 3.08 36.63
CA LYS A 352 25.36 2.91 37.25
C LYS A 352 24.66 1.61 36.89
N GLY A 353 25.26 0.82 36.00
CA GLY A 353 24.64 -0.40 35.49
C GLY A 353 23.33 -0.10 34.73
N LEU A 354 22.29 -0.87 35.03
CA LEU A 354 20.98 -0.78 34.39
C LEU A 354 20.14 0.40 34.92
N ARG A 355 19.66 1.25 34.02
CA ARG A 355 18.60 2.24 34.24
C ARG A 355 17.43 1.92 33.32
N ARG A 356 16.30 1.51 33.89
CA ARG A 356 15.17 0.99 33.11
C ARG A 356 13.86 1.69 33.42
N VAL A 357 13.11 2.01 32.38
CA VAL A 357 11.70 2.36 32.46
C VAL A 357 10.86 1.30 31.76
N ILE A 358 9.75 0.91 32.41
CA ILE A 358 8.76 -0.02 31.86
C ILE A 358 7.38 0.63 31.91
N ASN A 359 6.72 0.77 30.76
CA ASN A 359 5.29 1.01 30.70
C ASN A 359 4.55 -0.33 30.62
N SER A 360 3.85 -0.72 31.68
CA SER A 360 2.92 -1.85 31.71
C SER A 360 1.45 -1.40 31.75
N GLY A 361 1.21 -0.09 31.80
CA GLY A 361 -0.11 0.54 31.80
C GLY A 361 -0.45 1.15 30.45
N THR A 362 -0.93 2.39 30.46
CA THR A 362 -1.27 3.13 29.22
C THR A 362 -0.66 4.52 29.25
N ILE A 363 -0.02 4.95 28.16
CA ILE A 363 0.38 6.33 27.92
C ILE A 363 -0.41 6.84 26.72
N THR A 364 -1.17 7.93 26.88
CA THR A 364 -2.06 8.41 25.82
C THR A 364 -2.29 9.92 25.86
N ASP A 365 -2.81 10.47 24.77
CA ASP A 365 -3.28 11.85 24.68
C ASP A 365 -4.79 11.99 24.49
N ALA A 366 -5.54 10.89 24.66
CA ALA A 366 -6.98 10.85 24.45
C ALA A 366 -7.76 11.94 25.22
N THR A 367 -7.27 12.35 26.39
CA THR A 367 -7.93 13.38 27.21
C THR A 367 -7.88 14.78 26.61
N GLU A 368 -6.91 15.09 25.74
CA GLU A 368 -6.79 16.42 25.14
C GLU A 368 -8.07 16.85 24.42
N LYS A 369 -8.71 15.90 23.72
CA LYS A 369 -9.92 16.16 22.94
C LYS A 369 -11.06 16.76 23.78
N THR A 370 -11.05 16.45 25.08
CA THR A 370 -12.05 16.91 26.06
C THR A 370 -11.51 17.94 27.07
N ASP A 371 -10.22 18.29 27.01
CA ASP A 371 -9.60 19.23 27.93
C ASP A 371 -9.96 20.68 27.57
N SER A 372 -10.87 21.29 28.34
CA SER A 372 -11.38 22.63 28.05
C SER A 372 -10.31 23.72 28.11
N THR A 373 -9.22 23.52 28.86
CA THR A 373 -8.15 24.50 28.97
C THR A 373 -7.30 24.49 27.70
N VAL A 374 -6.85 23.32 27.26
CA VAL A 374 -6.07 23.18 26.03
C VAL A 374 -6.89 23.56 24.81
N GLN A 375 -8.14 23.10 24.72
CA GLN A 375 -9.02 23.46 23.61
C GLN A 375 -9.40 24.96 23.62
N GLY A 376 -9.37 25.61 24.79
CA GLY A 376 -9.56 27.06 24.93
C GLY A 376 -8.34 27.89 24.49
N ILE A 377 -7.12 27.37 24.69
CA ILE A 377 -5.87 28.01 24.23
C ILE A 377 -5.71 27.86 22.72
N LEU A 378 -5.93 26.65 22.19
CA LEU A 378 -5.78 26.35 20.77
C LEU A 378 -6.97 25.51 20.29
N ALA A 379 -7.94 26.13 19.62
CA ALA A 379 -9.12 25.45 19.12
C ALA A 379 -8.80 24.46 17.97
N PRO A 380 -9.60 23.39 17.78
CA PRO A 380 -9.42 22.45 16.66
C PRO A 380 -9.35 23.14 15.30
N GLY A 381 -8.39 22.73 14.47
CA GLY A 381 -8.11 23.34 13.17
C GLY A 381 -7.17 24.55 13.21
N SER A 382 -6.80 25.03 14.40
CA SER A 382 -5.89 26.17 14.58
C SER A 382 -4.43 25.75 14.70
N THR A 383 -3.53 26.71 14.49
CA THR A 383 -2.07 26.54 14.67
C THR A 383 -1.49 27.65 15.53
N ILE A 384 -0.43 27.34 16.27
CA ILE A 384 0.35 28.31 17.03
C ILE A 384 1.85 28.03 16.88
N PRO A 385 2.69 29.04 16.62
CA PRO A 385 4.13 28.87 16.67
C PRO A 385 4.60 28.87 18.13
N LEU A 386 5.45 27.92 18.49
CA LEU A 386 6.18 27.93 19.77
C LEU A 386 7.68 28.12 19.51
N LEU A 387 8.27 29.09 20.19
CA LEU A 387 9.71 29.25 20.30
C LEU A 387 10.26 28.16 21.22
N SER A 388 11.02 27.22 20.67
CA SER A 388 11.74 26.25 21.49
C SER A 388 12.87 26.93 22.27
N ALA A 389 13.14 26.42 23.46
CA ALA A 389 14.41 26.66 24.14
C ALA A 389 15.56 26.02 23.34
N ASP A 390 16.79 26.50 23.59
CA ASP A 390 18.01 25.93 23.00
C ASP A 390 18.57 24.84 23.91
N PHE A 391 18.47 23.59 23.46
CA PHE A 391 19.02 22.42 24.16
C PHE A 391 20.41 22.01 23.65
N GLY A 392 21.16 22.96 23.08
CA GLY A 392 22.50 22.72 22.50
C GLY A 392 22.48 22.35 21.02
N SER A 393 21.32 22.41 20.36
CA SER A 393 21.17 22.24 18.92
C SER A 393 20.63 23.50 18.22
N GLY A 394 20.59 24.62 18.95
CA GLY A 394 19.99 25.87 18.53
C GLY A 394 18.53 25.99 18.98
N SER A 395 18.01 27.23 18.96
CA SER A 395 16.58 27.48 19.13
C SER A 395 15.88 27.52 17.77
N SER A 396 14.81 26.75 17.64
CA SER A 396 13.95 26.76 16.44
C SER A 396 12.50 26.96 16.84
N LYS A 397 11.72 27.59 15.96
CA LYS A 397 10.27 27.64 16.12
C LYS A 397 9.68 26.30 15.68
N ILE A 398 8.84 25.71 16.52
CA ILE A 398 7.98 24.60 16.13
C ILE A 398 6.57 25.13 15.85
N THR A 399 5.86 24.51 14.91
CA THR A 399 4.44 24.83 14.66
C THR A 399 3.60 23.74 15.28
N VAL A 400 2.82 24.09 16.29
CA VAL A 400 1.85 23.19 16.92
C VAL A 400 0.50 23.40 16.25
N LYS A 401 -0.11 22.31 15.80
CA LYS A 401 -1.45 22.28 15.25
C LYS A 401 -2.36 21.47 16.13
N ASN A 402 -3.58 21.95 16.33
CA ASN A 402 -4.64 21.13 16.89
C ASN A 402 -5.39 20.44 15.74
N THR A 403 -5.19 19.13 15.62
CA THR A 403 -5.82 18.29 14.59
C THR A 403 -6.84 17.37 15.28
N ASP A 404 -8.13 17.61 15.03
CA ASP A 404 -9.25 16.85 15.64
C ASP A 404 -9.22 16.75 17.18
N GLY A 405 -8.75 17.82 17.83
CA GLY A 405 -8.66 17.90 19.30
C GLY A 405 -7.34 17.41 19.87
N PHE A 406 -6.41 16.91 19.06
CA PHE A 406 -5.09 16.47 19.49
C PHE A 406 -4.02 17.51 19.15
N LEU A 407 -3.15 17.81 20.12
CA LEU A 407 -1.95 18.58 19.90
C LEU A 407 -0.78 17.62 19.67
N GLY A 408 0.12 17.99 18.76
CA GLY A 408 1.27 17.16 18.41
C GLY A 408 2.42 17.16 19.42
N TYR A 409 3.57 16.63 19.02
CA TYR A 409 4.85 16.73 19.74
C TYR A 409 4.89 16.05 21.11
N LYS A 410 4.42 14.80 21.19
CA LYS A 410 4.45 14.01 22.43
C LYS A 410 5.50 12.93 22.42
N VAL A 411 5.98 12.54 23.60
CA VAL A 411 6.83 11.34 23.76
C VAL A 411 6.30 10.40 24.83
N GLY A 412 6.19 9.10 24.53
CA GLY A 412 5.83 8.12 25.55
C GLY A 412 6.96 7.92 26.54
N MET A 413 8.12 7.50 26.04
CA MET A 413 9.35 7.32 26.82
C MET A 413 10.57 7.83 26.06
N ILE A 414 11.51 8.46 26.77
CA ILE A 414 12.68 9.09 26.16
C ILE A 414 13.97 8.91 26.96
N LEU A 415 15.08 8.74 26.24
CA LEU A 415 16.44 8.94 26.78
C LEU A 415 16.96 10.32 26.38
N THR A 416 17.41 11.11 27.36
CA THR A 416 17.93 12.48 27.18
C THR A 416 19.35 12.63 27.71
N LEU A 417 20.08 13.61 27.18
CA LEU A 417 21.43 13.96 27.65
C LEU A 417 21.36 14.80 28.93
N GLU A 418 22.05 14.37 29.98
CA GLU A 418 22.45 15.27 31.08
C GLU A 418 23.98 15.41 31.12
N ASN A 419 24.69 14.30 31.21
CA ASN A 419 26.13 14.20 31.04
C ASN A 419 26.49 13.14 30.00
N GLN A 420 27.67 13.27 29.41
CA GLN A 420 28.18 12.24 28.49
C GLN A 420 28.49 10.96 29.27
N ASP A 421 27.70 9.91 29.05
CA ASP A 421 27.91 8.57 29.61
C ASP A 421 28.34 7.59 28.51
N THR A 422 29.62 7.21 28.55
CA THR A 422 30.23 6.23 27.64
C THR A 422 30.76 4.99 28.38
N TYR A 423 30.40 4.80 29.65
CA TYR A 423 30.87 3.65 30.43
C TYR A 423 30.33 2.33 29.85
N SER A 424 31.17 1.29 29.87
CA SER A 424 30.89 0.01 29.20
C SER A 424 29.67 -0.72 29.75
N ASP A 425 29.40 -0.57 31.04
CA ASP A 425 28.35 -1.23 31.81
C ASP A 425 27.12 -0.36 32.07
N SER A 426 27.15 0.91 31.67
CA SER A 426 25.96 1.75 31.60
C SER A 426 24.99 1.24 30.52
N VAL A 427 23.75 0.92 30.93
CA VAL A 427 22.70 0.44 30.04
C VAL A 427 21.39 1.17 30.32
N TYR A 428 20.77 1.72 29.27
CA TYR A 428 19.47 2.39 29.35
C TYR A 428 18.40 1.55 28.66
N ASN A 429 17.38 1.13 29.41
CA ASN A 429 16.30 0.30 28.89
C ASN A 429 14.98 1.08 28.87
N LEU A 430 14.32 1.10 27.72
CA LEU A 430 12.99 1.68 27.54
C LEU A 430 12.06 0.58 27.01
N THR A 431 11.13 0.13 27.83
CA THR A 431 10.28 -1.03 27.54
C THR A 431 8.81 -0.66 27.55
N ASN A 432 8.10 -0.95 26.46
CA ASN A 432 6.64 -0.89 26.41
C ASN A 432 6.05 -2.32 26.42
N ASP A 433 5.45 -2.69 27.54
CA ASP A 433 4.68 -3.93 27.71
C ASP A 433 3.16 -3.67 27.74
N GLY A 434 2.76 -2.41 27.89
CA GLY A 434 1.37 -1.95 27.83
C GLY A 434 1.05 -1.22 26.54
N THR A 435 0.32 -0.11 26.66
CA THR A 435 -0.17 0.67 25.51
C THR A 435 0.47 2.04 25.44
N ILE A 436 0.90 2.46 24.26
CA ILE A 436 1.17 3.87 23.91
C ILE A 436 0.23 4.24 22.77
N ASN A 437 -0.59 5.28 22.92
CA ASN A 437 -1.56 5.67 21.90
C ASN A 437 -1.65 7.19 21.74
N PHE A 438 -1.17 7.70 20.61
CA PHE A 438 -1.14 9.13 20.30
C PHE A 438 -1.91 9.47 19.02
N GLY A 439 -2.85 10.41 19.14
CA GLY A 439 -3.56 11.01 18.00
C GLY A 439 -2.85 12.22 17.40
N GLY A 440 -2.02 12.93 18.19
CA GLY A 440 -1.33 14.15 17.76
C GLY A 440 -0.22 13.94 16.71
N GLU A 441 -0.09 14.87 15.78
CA GLU A 441 0.99 14.89 14.76
C GLU A 441 2.39 15.02 15.38
N LYS A 442 3.45 14.62 14.66
CA LYS A 442 4.84 14.78 15.11
C LYS A 442 5.10 14.22 16.51
N SER A 443 4.45 13.11 16.86
CA SER A 443 4.61 12.44 18.16
C SER A 443 5.49 11.21 18.02
N ILE A 444 6.13 10.79 19.10
CA ILE A 444 7.06 9.66 19.13
C ILE A 444 6.70 8.72 20.28
N GLY A 445 6.46 7.43 20.04
CA GLY A 445 6.18 6.49 21.11
C GLY A 445 7.38 6.32 22.05
N ILE A 446 8.53 5.91 21.48
CA ILE A 446 9.81 5.79 22.21
C ILE A 446 10.92 6.51 21.44
N GLN A 447 11.63 7.43 22.10
CA GLN A 447 12.69 8.23 21.48
C GLN A 447 14.04 8.08 22.19
N VAL A 448 15.14 8.08 21.42
CA VAL A 448 16.50 8.24 21.96
C VAL A 448 17.12 9.51 21.43
N PHE A 449 17.30 10.51 22.29
CA PHE A 449 17.91 11.80 21.98
C PHE A 449 18.92 12.20 23.07
N ALA A 450 20.08 11.55 23.05
CA ALA A 450 21.23 11.87 23.90
C ALA A 450 22.46 12.16 23.03
N PRO A 451 22.45 13.26 22.24
CA PRO A 451 23.55 13.57 21.34
C PRO A 451 24.87 13.67 22.10
N THR A 452 25.98 13.30 21.45
CA THR A 452 27.34 13.23 22.04
C THR A 452 27.54 12.20 23.14
N SER A 453 26.50 11.46 23.56
CA SER A 453 26.57 10.37 24.53
C SER A 453 26.14 9.05 23.88
N PRO A 454 27.02 8.39 23.09
CA PRO A 454 26.70 7.11 22.46
C PRO A 454 26.66 5.97 23.48
N SER A 455 25.62 5.98 24.30
CA SER A 455 25.38 5.01 25.36
C SER A 455 24.75 3.73 24.82
N LYS A 456 24.81 2.63 25.59
CA LYS A 456 24.06 1.43 25.26
C LYS A 456 22.59 1.64 25.59
N VAL A 457 21.75 1.46 24.58
CA VAL A 457 20.30 1.55 24.72
C VAL A 457 19.65 0.24 24.30
N VAL A 458 18.63 -0.18 25.05
CA VAL A 458 17.77 -1.32 24.71
C VAL A 458 16.34 -0.82 24.67
N ILE A 459 15.78 -0.69 23.48
CA ILE A 459 14.36 -0.38 23.27
C ILE A 459 13.63 -1.69 22.98
N SER A 460 12.55 -1.94 23.70
CA SER A 460 11.71 -3.12 23.50
C SER A 460 10.22 -2.73 23.48
N ASN A 461 9.50 -3.13 22.43
CA ASN A 461 8.04 -3.10 22.43
C ASN A 461 7.49 -4.53 22.40
N THR A 462 6.84 -4.94 23.49
CA THR A 462 6.09 -6.21 23.59
C THR A 462 4.58 -6.00 23.61
N GLY A 463 4.13 -4.78 23.96
CA GLY A 463 2.73 -4.37 23.93
C GLY A 463 2.32 -3.66 22.63
N ASP A 464 1.44 -2.67 22.76
CA ASP A 464 0.83 -1.95 21.63
C ASP A 464 1.31 -0.50 21.56
N ILE A 465 1.75 -0.07 20.37
CA ILE A 465 2.00 1.34 20.06
C ILE A 465 1.09 1.75 18.90
N THR A 466 0.34 2.85 19.05
CA THR A 466 -0.53 3.39 18.00
C THR A 466 -0.23 4.86 17.76
N MET A 467 0.04 5.21 16.50
CA MET A 467 0.32 6.56 16.05
C MET A 467 -0.69 6.97 14.97
N GLY A 468 -1.67 7.79 15.38
CA GLY A 468 -2.72 8.33 14.52
C GLY A 468 -2.42 9.71 13.92
N GLY A 469 -1.35 10.38 14.38
CA GLY A 469 -0.89 11.65 13.81
C GLY A 469 -0.04 11.49 12.54
N ILE A 470 0.07 12.56 11.77
CA ILE A 470 1.00 12.62 10.63
C ILE A 470 2.42 12.91 11.09
N GLU A 471 3.41 12.46 10.32
CA GLU A 471 4.83 12.66 10.61
C GLU A 471 5.22 12.15 12.01
N SER A 472 4.67 11.03 12.45
CA SER A 472 4.86 10.47 13.79
C SER A 472 5.69 9.19 13.76
N TYR A 473 6.31 8.83 14.88
CA TYR A 473 7.15 7.63 14.98
C TYR A 473 6.70 6.70 16.11
N GLY A 474 6.60 5.40 15.86
CA GLY A 474 6.39 4.43 16.94
C GLY A 474 7.63 4.35 17.84
N MET A 475 8.78 4.01 17.24
CA MET A 475 10.08 3.98 17.89
C MET A 475 11.13 4.67 17.00
N LYS A 476 11.94 5.55 17.59
CA LYS A 476 12.93 6.34 16.84
C LYS A 476 14.24 6.51 17.59
N TRP A 477 15.35 6.13 16.96
CA TRP A 477 16.66 6.66 17.33
C TRP A 477 16.85 8.00 16.66
N SER A 478 17.16 9.01 17.47
CA SER A 478 17.31 10.40 17.02
C SER A 478 18.75 10.92 17.20
N SER A 479 19.63 10.10 17.78
CA SER A 479 21.03 10.40 18.07
C SER A 479 21.86 9.11 18.04
N ARG A 480 23.19 9.25 17.96
CA ARG A 480 24.13 8.12 17.98
C ARG A 480 23.94 7.27 19.24
N VAL A 481 23.89 5.96 19.06
CA VAL A 481 23.95 4.97 20.15
C VAL A 481 25.21 4.12 20.04
N ARG A 482 25.55 3.38 21.10
CA ARG A 482 26.63 2.39 21.07
C ARG A 482 26.28 1.22 20.15
N ASN A 483 27.27 0.57 19.55
CA ASN A 483 27.10 -0.50 18.57
C ASN A 483 26.49 -1.81 19.11
N ASP A 484 26.39 -1.97 20.44
CA ASP A 484 25.74 -3.08 21.12
C ASP A 484 24.32 -2.73 21.63
N SER A 485 23.75 -1.60 21.17
CA SER A 485 22.36 -1.19 21.43
C SER A 485 21.36 -1.98 20.57
N THR A 486 20.09 -2.04 20.97
CA THR A 486 19.00 -2.67 20.19
C THR A 486 17.70 -1.87 20.20
N MET A 487 16.91 -2.02 19.14
CA MET A 487 15.53 -1.55 19.03
C MET A 487 14.69 -2.69 18.45
N ASP A 488 13.89 -3.33 19.30
CA ASP A 488 13.17 -4.55 18.96
C ASP A 488 11.66 -4.39 19.15
N ASN A 489 10.89 -4.71 18.10
CA ASN A 489 9.44 -4.86 18.19
C ASN A 489 9.06 -6.34 18.17
N THR A 490 8.48 -6.83 19.27
CA THR A 490 7.86 -8.16 19.35
C THR A 490 6.33 -8.08 19.51
N GLY A 491 5.81 -6.91 19.89
CA GLY A 491 4.39 -6.60 20.01
C GLY A 491 3.77 -6.06 18.71
N THR A 492 2.81 -5.14 18.85
CA THR A 492 2.12 -4.52 17.71
C THR A 492 2.45 -3.03 17.62
N ILE A 493 2.71 -2.54 16.42
CA ILE A 493 2.76 -1.10 16.13
C ILE A 493 1.78 -0.76 15.01
N ASN A 494 0.87 0.18 15.25
CA ASN A 494 -0.11 0.66 14.30
C ASN A 494 0.22 2.09 13.86
N ILE A 495 0.43 2.28 12.57
CA ILE A 495 0.57 3.59 11.93
C ILE A 495 -0.67 3.81 11.07
N SER A 496 -1.49 4.78 11.42
CA SER A 496 -2.75 5.07 10.72
C SER A 496 -2.91 6.53 10.33
N GLY A 497 -1.92 7.37 10.63
CA GLY A 497 -2.07 8.82 10.51
C GLY A 497 -2.28 9.30 9.09
N ASP A 498 -3.29 10.15 8.90
CA ASP A 498 -3.54 10.86 7.63
C ASP A 498 -3.80 12.37 7.82
N GLY A 499 -4.10 12.78 9.06
CA GLY A 499 -4.30 14.17 9.49
C GLY A 499 -5.35 14.93 8.70
N GLY A 500 -6.24 14.24 7.97
CA GLY A 500 -7.17 14.85 7.00
C GLY A 500 -6.51 15.54 5.80
N THR A 501 -5.18 15.46 5.65
CA THR A 501 -4.42 16.11 4.55
C THR A 501 -4.03 15.14 3.44
N ASN A 502 -4.27 13.85 3.65
CA ASN A 502 -3.81 12.73 2.83
C ASN A 502 -2.29 12.54 2.78
N ASN A 503 -1.44 13.46 3.26
CA ASN A 503 0.00 13.28 3.32
C ASN A 503 0.44 12.91 4.73
N SER A 504 1.19 11.81 4.87
CA SER A 504 1.71 11.39 6.16
C SER A 504 2.97 10.57 6.00
N LEU A 505 4.05 11.01 6.63
CA LEU A 505 5.35 10.35 6.57
C LEU A 505 5.67 9.63 7.89
N SER A 506 4.65 9.14 8.58
CA SER A 506 4.80 8.45 9.85
C SER A 506 5.50 7.10 9.67
N SER A 507 6.27 6.65 10.66
CA SER A 507 6.94 5.35 10.62
C SER A 507 6.82 4.55 11.91
N ALA A 508 6.64 3.23 11.82
CA ALA A 508 6.58 2.41 13.03
C ALA A 508 7.93 2.34 13.73
N MET A 509 9.00 2.10 12.96
CA MET A 509 10.38 2.06 13.44
C MET A 509 11.28 2.87 12.52
N ALA A 510 12.12 3.74 13.08
CA ALA A 510 12.95 4.61 12.26
C ALA A 510 14.34 4.88 12.84
N VAL A 511 15.33 4.89 11.94
CA VAL A 511 16.66 5.49 12.16
C VAL A 511 16.92 6.44 10.99
N VAL A 512 16.86 7.74 11.28
CA VAL A 512 16.90 8.79 10.26
C VAL A 512 18.02 9.76 10.62
N GLU A 513 18.85 10.10 9.63
CA GLU A 513 19.95 11.05 9.78
C GLU A 513 19.49 12.40 10.32
N ASN A 514 20.40 13.03 11.08
CA ASN A 514 20.25 14.37 11.59
C ASN A 514 21.46 15.16 11.13
N SER A 515 21.23 16.17 10.28
CA SER A 515 22.29 16.98 9.67
C SER A 515 23.10 17.80 10.68
N SER A 516 22.60 17.98 11.90
CA SER A 516 23.35 18.62 12.99
C SER A 516 24.50 17.76 13.52
N PHE A 517 24.55 16.46 13.21
CA PHE A 517 25.57 15.54 13.70
C PHE A 517 26.25 14.77 12.57
N THR A 518 27.58 14.85 12.49
CA THR A 518 28.40 14.22 11.43
C THR A 518 29.49 13.32 12.01
N GLY A 519 30.13 12.49 11.19
CA GLY A 519 31.26 11.65 11.56
C GLY A 519 30.91 10.67 12.68
N ALA A 520 31.69 10.65 13.76
CA ALA A 520 31.45 9.78 14.92
C ALA A 520 30.15 10.10 15.67
N ASN A 521 29.59 11.30 15.49
CA ASN A 521 28.32 11.69 16.11
C ASN A 521 27.11 11.43 15.21
N ALA A 522 27.33 11.14 13.91
CA ALA A 522 26.25 10.81 12.99
C ALA A 522 25.56 9.52 13.42
N ILE A 523 24.23 9.48 13.32
CA ILE A 523 23.44 8.33 13.74
C ILE A 523 23.80 7.06 12.96
N ARG A 524 23.73 5.92 13.63
CA ARG A 524 24.01 4.58 13.10
C ARG A 524 22.92 3.62 13.54
N ALA A 525 22.51 2.72 12.64
CA ALA A 525 21.60 1.62 12.97
C ALA A 525 22.35 0.37 13.42
N TYR A 526 23.58 0.18 12.92
CA TYR A 526 24.39 -1.04 13.03
C TYR A 526 23.71 -2.31 12.53
N GLN A 527 24.53 -3.33 12.22
CA GLN A 527 24.02 -4.58 11.67
C GLN A 527 23.26 -5.40 12.73
N GLY A 528 22.01 -5.76 12.42
CA GLY A 528 21.17 -6.66 13.21
C GLY A 528 20.61 -6.06 14.50
N LYS A 529 20.59 -4.73 14.64
CA LYS A 529 20.20 -4.07 15.90
C LYS A 529 18.81 -3.45 15.90
N VAL A 530 18.21 -3.28 14.73
CA VAL A 530 16.85 -2.73 14.61
C VAL A 530 15.97 -3.79 13.95
N THR A 531 15.10 -4.42 14.75
CA THR A 531 14.36 -5.61 14.33
C THR A 531 12.87 -5.55 14.61
N ASN A 532 12.07 -6.07 13.67
CA ASN A 532 10.66 -6.38 13.87
C ASN A 532 10.46 -7.89 13.82
N THR A 533 10.07 -8.50 14.94
CA THR A 533 9.64 -9.90 15.04
C THR A 533 8.13 -10.02 15.28
N GLY A 534 7.48 -8.94 15.71
CA GLY A 534 6.04 -8.83 15.93
C GLY A 534 5.25 -8.39 14.69
N ILE A 535 4.22 -7.57 14.92
CA ILE A 535 3.30 -7.08 13.90
C ILE A 535 3.44 -5.57 13.74
N ILE A 536 3.55 -5.11 12.50
CA ILE A 536 3.43 -3.69 12.14
C ILE A 536 2.25 -3.55 11.18
N ASN A 537 1.32 -2.65 11.48
CA ASN A 537 0.21 -2.30 10.59
C ASN A 537 0.40 -0.88 10.08
N VAL A 538 0.34 -0.69 8.77
CA VAL A 538 0.56 0.59 8.09
C VAL A 538 -0.65 0.90 7.22
N SER A 539 -1.34 1.98 7.54
CA SER A 539 -2.51 2.48 6.81
C SER A 539 -2.60 4.00 6.90
N GLY A 540 -3.63 4.58 6.27
CA GLY A 540 -3.85 6.03 6.26
C GLY A 540 -2.78 6.80 5.47
N GLY A 541 -3.02 8.08 5.18
CA GLY A 541 -2.02 9.01 4.63
C GLY A 541 -1.37 8.60 3.30
N VAL A 542 -0.29 9.28 2.93
CA VAL A 542 0.57 8.98 1.77
C VAL A 542 1.99 9.01 2.31
N GLY A 543 2.68 7.87 2.23
CA GLY A 543 4.07 7.71 2.63
C GLY A 543 4.27 7.13 4.04
N ASN A 544 3.21 6.66 4.70
CA ASN A 544 3.37 5.96 5.97
C ASN A 544 4.20 4.69 5.73
N THR A 545 5.13 4.44 6.64
CA THR A 545 6.15 3.41 6.46
C THR A 545 6.15 2.46 7.66
N GLY A 546 6.29 1.15 7.43
CA GLY A 546 6.52 0.20 8.52
C GLY A 546 7.88 0.44 9.16
N MET A 547 8.95 0.21 8.41
CA MET A 547 10.32 0.45 8.89
C MET A 547 11.09 1.38 7.94
N SER A 548 11.76 2.40 8.48
CA SER A 548 12.51 3.39 7.70
C SER A 548 13.97 3.51 8.14
N LEU A 549 14.89 3.46 7.18
CA LEU A 549 16.32 3.66 7.38
C LEU A 549 16.87 4.71 6.40
N VAL A 550 17.39 5.81 6.92
CA VAL A 550 17.99 6.88 6.10
C VAL A 550 19.30 7.32 6.72
N ILE A 551 20.41 6.72 6.28
CA ILE A 551 21.77 7.00 6.78
C ILE A 551 22.81 6.74 5.68
N ASN A 552 24.02 7.28 5.84
CA ASN A 552 25.17 6.95 5.01
C ASN A 552 26.11 5.98 5.75
N ALA A 553 25.69 4.73 5.90
CA ALA A 553 26.50 3.65 6.48
C ALA A 553 26.02 2.28 6.02
N ALA A 554 26.90 1.28 6.05
CA ALA A 554 26.57 -0.12 5.77
C ALA A 554 25.87 -0.81 6.96
N ASP A 555 24.77 -0.23 7.43
CA ASP A 555 23.93 -0.77 8.49
C ASP A 555 22.58 -1.24 7.93
N ASN A 556 21.76 -1.90 8.78
CA ASN A 556 20.49 -2.43 8.32
C ASN A 556 19.33 -2.33 9.32
N ILE A 557 18.13 -2.47 8.76
CA ILE A 557 16.88 -2.75 9.47
C ILE A 557 16.34 -4.10 9.01
N THR A 558 15.75 -4.89 9.92
CA THR A 558 15.33 -6.27 9.61
C THR A 558 13.89 -6.55 10.05
N ASN A 559 13.06 -7.01 9.12
CA ASN A 559 11.75 -7.59 9.41
C ASN A 559 11.81 -9.13 9.36
N THR A 560 11.59 -9.78 10.49
CA THR A 560 11.36 -11.24 10.56
C THR A 560 9.90 -11.58 10.90
N GLY A 561 9.13 -10.61 11.40
CA GLY A 561 7.72 -10.73 11.73
C GLY A 561 6.80 -10.45 10.54
N THR A 562 5.68 -9.78 10.80
CA THR A 562 4.68 -9.41 9.79
C THR A 562 4.56 -7.90 9.68
N ILE A 563 4.58 -7.38 8.45
CA ILE A 563 4.18 -6.01 8.13
C ILE A 563 2.94 -6.07 7.24
N ASN A 564 1.84 -5.45 7.67
CA ASN A 564 0.62 -5.27 6.88
C ASN A 564 0.58 -3.84 6.35
N VAL A 565 0.47 -3.69 5.03
CA VAL A 565 0.44 -2.39 4.36
C VAL A 565 -0.85 -2.27 3.58
N ASP A 566 -1.65 -1.28 3.93
CA ASP A 566 -2.92 -0.97 3.27
C ASP A 566 -2.95 0.49 2.82
N SER A 567 -3.54 0.74 1.65
CA SER A 567 -3.70 2.08 1.10
C SER A 567 -5.06 2.26 0.42
N ALA A 568 -5.68 3.42 0.62
CA ALA A 568 -6.75 3.85 -0.28
C ALA A 568 -6.17 4.27 -1.64
N ALA A 569 -7.03 4.44 -2.65
CA ALA A 569 -6.62 4.91 -3.98
C ALA A 569 -5.79 6.21 -3.90
N GLY A 570 -4.58 6.17 -4.48
CA GLY A 570 -3.63 7.29 -4.49
C GLY A 570 -2.89 7.53 -3.17
N LYS A 571 -3.13 6.72 -2.13
CA LYS A 571 -2.57 6.86 -0.77
C LYS A 571 -1.39 5.93 -0.50
N ASN A 572 -0.34 6.02 -1.33
CA ASN A 572 0.74 5.04 -1.36
C ASN A 572 1.43 4.87 0.01
N ASN A 573 1.34 3.67 0.61
CA ASN A 573 2.02 3.32 1.85
C ASN A 573 3.12 2.29 1.62
N ILE A 574 4.06 2.19 2.56
CA ILE A 574 5.32 1.48 2.38
C ILE A 574 5.53 0.48 3.51
N GLY A 575 5.89 -0.76 3.18
CA GLY A 575 6.30 -1.75 4.19
C GLY A 575 7.66 -1.41 4.79
N MET A 576 8.69 -1.38 3.94
CA MET A 576 10.06 -1.01 4.32
C MET A 576 10.66 0.00 3.33
N ARG A 577 11.25 1.07 3.87
CA ARG A 577 11.95 2.11 3.10
C ARG A 577 13.40 2.20 3.53
N VAL A 578 14.30 2.23 2.55
CA VAL A 578 15.72 2.49 2.80
C VAL A 578 16.27 3.47 1.77
N ASP A 579 16.86 4.56 2.27
CA ASP A 579 17.48 5.58 1.44
C ASP A 579 18.93 5.76 1.88
N LYS A 580 19.84 5.93 0.92
CA LYS A 580 21.20 6.35 1.23
C LYS A 580 21.17 7.80 1.69
N GLY A 581 21.52 8.01 2.95
CA GLY A 581 21.61 9.32 3.58
C GLY A 581 22.70 10.20 2.99
N THR A 582 22.60 11.49 3.26
CA THR A 582 23.56 12.52 2.81
C THR A 582 24.59 12.86 3.88
N VAL A 583 24.30 12.58 5.15
CA VAL A 583 25.16 12.91 6.28
C VAL A 583 26.23 11.84 6.45
N ALA A 584 27.49 12.21 6.22
CA ALA A 584 28.61 11.29 6.35
C ALA A 584 28.77 10.76 7.78
N THR A 585 28.91 9.45 7.90
CA THR A 585 29.25 8.77 9.16
C THR A 585 30.74 8.47 9.22
N ASP A 586 31.21 8.04 10.39
CA ASP A 586 32.55 7.49 10.62
C ASP A 586 32.86 6.21 9.79
N SER A 587 31.84 5.58 9.21
CA SER A 587 31.97 4.42 8.34
C SER A 587 30.92 4.47 7.23
N SER A 588 31.12 5.38 6.28
CA SER A 588 30.22 5.58 5.14
C SER A 588 29.97 4.29 4.35
N GLY A 589 28.76 4.13 3.84
CA GLY A 589 28.36 2.88 3.19
C GLY A 589 26.92 2.91 2.68
N VAL A 590 26.50 1.78 2.11
CA VAL A 590 25.16 1.60 1.53
C VAL A 590 24.26 0.92 2.57
N PRO A 591 23.20 1.58 3.06
CA PRO A 591 22.30 0.98 4.04
C PRO A 591 21.40 -0.11 3.42
N GLU A 592 20.90 -1.01 4.25
CA GLU A 592 20.10 -2.15 3.82
C GLU A 592 18.77 -2.33 4.58
N ALA A 593 17.67 -2.56 3.84
CA ALA A 593 16.43 -3.11 4.41
C ALA A 593 16.32 -4.61 4.10
N LYS A 594 16.15 -5.45 5.12
CA LYS A 594 15.99 -6.91 4.98
C LYS A 594 14.60 -7.36 5.42
N SER A 595 13.90 -8.11 4.58
CA SER A 595 12.70 -8.84 5.00
C SER A 595 12.92 -10.34 4.87
N THR A 596 12.97 -11.03 6.00
CA THR A 596 12.93 -12.51 6.09
C THR A 596 11.55 -13.01 6.51
N GLY A 597 10.70 -12.11 7.03
CA GLY A 597 9.32 -12.37 7.43
C GLY A 597 8.33 -12.17 6.29
N THR A 598 7.09 -11.78 6.65
CA THR A 598 6.02 -11.53 5.68
C THR A 598 5.72 -10.05 5.54
N ILE A 599 5.54 -9.57 4.31
CA ILE A 599 4.94 -8.26 4.00
C ILE A 599 3.65 -8.50 3.21
N ASN A 600 2.53 -8.10 3.79
CA ASN A 600 1.21 -8.17 3.16
C ASN A 600 0.86 -6.82 2.55
N LEU A 601 0.45 -6.79 1.29
CA LEU A 601 0.05 -5.59 0.55
C LEU A 601 -1.44 -5.64 0.23
N SER A 602 -2.21 -4.62 0.56
CA SER A 602 -3.62 -4.51 0.20
C SER A 602 -3.96 -3.10 -0.29
N GLY A 603 -5.20 -2.92 -0.74
CA GLY A 603 -5.70 -1.63 -1.18
C GLY A 603 -5.21 -1.23 -2.58
N ASP A 604 -4.89 0.05 -2.76
CA ASP A 604 -4.51 0.62 -4.05
C ASP A 604 -3.21 1.45 -3.92
N SER A 605 -2.15 1.00 -4.61
CA SER A 605 -0.83 1.66 -4.73
C SER A 605 0.17 1.53 -3.56
N SER A 606 0.02 0.56 -2.65
CA SER A 606 1.04 0.25 -1.63
C SER A 606 2.31 -0.41 -2.21
N ILE A 607 3.43 -0.20 -1.51
CA ILE A 607 4.76 -0.71 -1.86
C ILE A 607 5.29 -1.60 -0.74
N GLY A 608 5.76 -2.80 -1.04
CA GLY A 608 6.36 -3.68 -0.03
C GLY A 608 7.71 -3.21 0.45
N MET A 609 8.67 -3.08 -0.46
CA MET A 609 10.01 -2.58 -0.15
C MET A 609 10.45 -1.56 -1.19
N ILE A 610 11.08 -0.47 -0.76
CA ILE A 610 11.71 0.51 -1.66
C ILE A 610 13.11 0.87 -1.23
N SER A 611 14.01 0.91 -2.21
CA SER A 611 15.40 1.33 -2.08
C SER A 611 15.71 2.56 -2.95
N THR A 612 16.23 3.62 -2.33
CA THR A 612 16.72 4.82 -3.02
C THR A 612 18.24 4.93 -2.85
N GLU A 613 19.00 4.61 -3.91
CA GLU A 613 20.48 4.53 -3.87
C GLU A 613 21.04 3.61 -2.76
N ALA A 614 20.20 2.71 -2.25
CA ALA A 614 20.45 1.84 -1.11
C ALA A 614 20.32 0.35 -1.51
N LEU A 615 20.17 -0.56 -0.55
CA LEU A 615 19.92 -1.99 -0.79
C LEU A 615 18.64 -2.46 -0.11
N ALA A 616 17.76 -3.16 -0.82
CA ALA A 616 16.60 -3.84 -0.24
C ALA A 616 16.57 -5.32 -0.64
N THR A 617 16.47 -6.21 0.35
CA THR A 617 16.59 -7.66 0.17
C THR A 617 15.36 -8.37 0.74
N ASN A 618 14.65 -9.13 -0.10
CA ASN A 618 13.61 -10.06 0.31
C ASN A 618 14.13 -11.51 0.30
N THR A 619 14.10 -12.14 1.46
CA THR A 619 14.32 -13.59 1.63
C THR A 619 13.09 -14.27 2.26
N GLY A 620 12.05 -13.51 2.59
CA GLY A 620 10.78 -14.00 3.11
C GLY A 620 9.68 -14.01 2.04
N THR A 621 8.48 -13.58 2.41
CA THR A 621 7.34 -13.51 1.48
C THR A 621 6.80 -12.09 1.38
N ILE A 622 6.67 -11.57 0.16
CA ILE A 622 5.86 -10.38 -0.11
C ILE A 622 4.61 -10.85 -0.85
N LYS A 623 3.40 -10.55 -0.36
CA LYS A 623 2.16 -11.00 -1.00
C LYS A 623 1.06 -9.97 -0.97
N THR A 624 0.27 -9.94 -2.03
CA THR A 624 -0.99 -9.19 -2.05
C THR A 624 -2.06 -9.89 -1.20
N THR A 625 -2.93 -9.11 -0.58
CA THR A 625 -4.03 -9.54 0.28
C THR A 625 -5.25 -8.64 0.05
N GLY A 626 -6.41 -9.06 0.55
CA GLY A 626 -7.68 -8.36 0.33
C GLY A 626 -8.37 -8.76 -0.98
N THR A 627 -9.53 -8.15 -1.24
CA THR A 627 -10.43 -8.57 -2.34
C THR A 627 -10.23 -7.80 -3.64
N THR A 628 -9.68 -6.59 -3.59
CA THR A 628 -9.46 -5.74 -4.78
C THR A 628 -8.08 -5.06 -4.79
N PRO A 629 -6.96 -5.80 -4.59
CA PRO A 629 -5.63 -5.22 -4.63
C PRO A 629 -5.30 -4.63 -6.01
N LYS A 630 -4.89 -3.36 -6.05
CA LYS A 630 -4.61 -2.64 -7.30
C LYS A 630 -3.35 -1.79 -7.24
N ASN A 631 -2.65 -1.66 -8.36
CA ASN A 631 -1.47 -0.78 -8.52
C ASN A 631 -0.34 -0.99 -7.49
N LEU A 632 -0.30 -2.14 -6.82
CA LEU A 632 0.66 -2.47 -5.78
C LEU A 632 2.01 -2.83 -6.38
N ILE A 633 3.08 -2.56 -5.63
CA ILE A 633 4.45 -2.91 -6.03
C ILE A 633 5.09 -3.76 -4.93
N GLY A 634 5.56 -4.96 -5.27
CA GLY A 634 6.26 -5.83 -4.32
C GLY A 634 7.58 -5.21 -3.85
N MET A 635 8.50 -4.96 -4.79
CA MET A 635 9.77 -4.29 -4.54
C MET A 635 10.05 -3.21 -5.60
N ALA A 636 10.61 -2.08 -5.19
CA ALA A 636 10.97 -0.99 -6.09
C ALA A 636 12.38 -0.44 -5.79
N THR A 637 13.06 0.06 -6.82
CA THR A 637 14.30 0.83 -6.62
C THR A 637 14.37 2.07 -7.49
N GLN A 638 14.95 3.14 -6.91
CA GLN A 638 15.37 4.36 -7.58
C GLN A 638 16.89 4.51 -7.42
N GLY A 639 17.66 4.08 -8.42
CA GLY A 639 19.13 4.17 -8.41
C GLY A 639 19.85 3.30 -7.38
N GLY A 640 19.12 2.44 -6.66
CA GLY A 640 19.66 1.51 -5.67
C GLY A 640 19.64 0.07 -6.18
N THR A 641 19.67 -0.89 -5.25
CA THR A 641 19.59 -2.33 -5.54
C THR A 641 18.38 -2.97 -4.84
N ILE A 642 17.64 -3.83 -5.55
CA ILE A 642 16.62 -4.74 -4.99
C ILE A 642 16.94 -6.19 -5.31
N ASN A 643 16.90 -7.06 -4.30
CA ASN A 643 17.16 -8.50 -4.44
C ASN A 643 15.99 -9.32 -3.91
N ASN A 644 15.32 -10.07 -4.78
CA ASN A 644 14.34 -11.09 -4.40
C ASN A 644 14.96 -12.48 -4.48
N THR A 645 15.04 -13.18 -3.34
CA THR A 645 15.60 -14.55 -3.27
C THR A 645 14.55 -15.60 -2.90
N SER A 646 13.32 -15.18 -2.61
CA SER A 646 12.21 -16.03 -2.18
C SER A 646 10.93 -15.62 -2.91
N ASP A 647 9.78 -15.54 -2.25
CA ASP A 647 8.49 -15.39 -2.91
C ASP A 647 7.99 -13.94 -2.95
N ILE A 648 7.60 -13.50 -4.15
CA ILE A 648 6.71 -12.36 -4.39
C ILE A 648 5.43 -12.88 -5.05
N LYS A 649 4.28 -12.62 -4.43
CA LYS A 649 2.98 -13.07 -4.89
C LYS A 649 2.04 -11.90 -5.17
N ILE A 650 1.66 -11.71 -6.42
CA ILE A 650 0.93 -10.54 -6.91
C ILE A 650 -0.40 -10.93 -7.57
N ASP A 651 -1.45 -11.03 -6.78
CA ASP A 651 -2.85 -11.17 -7.25
C ASP A 651 -3.51 -9.80 -7.42
N GLY A 652 -4.57 -9.67 -8.22
CA GLY A 652 -5.33 -8.42 -8.42
C GLY A 652 -5.17 -7.76 -9.80
N GLU A 653 -5.19 -6.42 -9.82
CA GLU A 653 -5.14 -5.64 -11.07
C GLU A 653 -3.94 -4.69 -11.10
N SER A 654 -3.21 -4.69 -12.22
CA SER A 654 -2.10 -3.76 -12.48
C SER A 654 -0.99 -3.79 -11.42
N ASN A 655 -0.79 -4.90 -10.71
CA ASN A 655 0.27 -5.01 -9.71
C ASN A 655 1.62 -5.36 -10.34
N ILE A 656 2.71 -4.87 -9.77
CA ILE A 656 4.09 -5.14 -10.19
C ILE A 656 4.80 -5.97 -9.11
N GLY A 657 5.51 -7.03 -9.51
CA GLY A 657 6.38 -7.79 -8.60
C GLY A 657 7.63 -6.99 -8.23
N MET A 658 8.43 -6.63 -9.25
CA MET A 658 9.64 -5.81 -9.10
C MET A 658 9.67 -4.64 -10.08
N PHE A 659 10.01 -3.44 -9.59
CA PHE A 659 10.16 -2.21 -10.37
C PHE A 659 11.61 -1.70 -10.29
N ASN A 660 12.30 -1.58 -11.42
CA ASN A 660 13.64 -0.98 -11.51
C ASN A 660 13.64 0.37 -12.26
N THR A 661 14.16 1.43 -11.64
CA THR A 661 14.38 2.73 -12.28
C THR A 661 15.61 3.46 -11.73
N SER A 662 15.98 4.58 -12.35
CA SER A 662 17.06 5.45 -11.92
C SER A 662 16.59 6.52 -10.94
N LYS A 663 17.53 7.03 -10.14
CA LYS A 663 17.38 8.31 -9.44
C LYS A 663 18.24 9.33 -10.17
N GLY A 664 17.60 10.22 -10.94
CA GLY A 664 18.33 11.06 -11.88
C GLY A 664 19.13 10.20 -12.87
N THR A 665 20.45 10.39 -12.90
CA THR A 665 21.36 9.61 -13.75
C THR A 665 21.90 8.34 -13.11
N THR A 666 21.64 8.10 -11.82
CA THR A 666 22.10 6.88 -11.12
C THR A 666 21.17 5.71 -11.47
N PRO A 667 21.62 4.69 -12.25
CA PRO A 667 20.78 3.56 -12.64
C PRO A 667 20.54 2.62 -11.46
N GLY A 668 19.35 1.99 -11.41
CA GLY A 668 19.04 0.95 -10.43
C GLY A 668 19.47 -0.45 -10.88
N THR A 669 19.55 -1.36 -9.91
CA THR A 669 19.83 -2.78 -10.12
C THR A 669 18.74 -3.64 -9.49
N ALA A 670 18.22 -4.62 -10.23
CA ALA A 670 17.22 -5.55 -9.72
C ALA A 670 17.60 -7.00 -10.00
N THR A 671 17.51 -7.87 -9.00
CA THR A 671 17.80 -9.29 -9.14
C THR A 671 16.65 -10.13 -8.61
N ASN A 672 16.07 -10.97 -9.46
CA ASN A 672 15.16 -12.03 -9.05
C ASN A 672 15.88 -13.39 -9.12
N SER A 673 16.11 -14.01 -7.98
CA SER A 673 16.58 -15.40 -7.84
C SER A 673 15.50 -16.32 -7.26
N GLY A 674 14.41 -15.76 -6.73
CA GLY A 674 13.27 -16.49 -6.20
C GLY A 674 12.10 -16.63 -7.18
N ASN A 675 10.88 -16.58 -6.66
CA ASN A 675 9.64 -16.73 -7.44
C ASN A 675 8.83 -15.44 -7.47
N ILE A 676 8.29 -15.10 -8.64
CA ILE A 676 7.25 -14.08 -8.81
C ILE A 676 6.02 -14.77 -9.42
N THR A 677 4.93 -14.85 -8.65
CA THR A 677 3.76 -15.66 -9.02
C THR A 677 2.44 -14.98 -8.69
N ASN A 678 1.33 -15.55 -9.19
CA ASN A 678 -0.01 -15.25 -8.73
C ASN A 678 -0.85 -16.55 -8.61
N SER A 679 -1.93 -16.49 -7.84
CA SER A 679 -2.89 -17.58 -7.64
C SER A 679 -4.00 -17.60 -8.67
N THR A 680 -4.49 -16.42 -9.05
CA THR A 680 -5.78 -16.27 -9.72
C THR A 680 -5.65 -16.03 -11.22
N ALA A 681 -6.20 -16.94 -12.03
CA ALA A 681 -6.22 -16.79 -13.49
C ALA A 681 -7.15 -15.67 -14.00
N THR A 682 -7.83 -14.95 -13.11
CA THR A 682 -8.72 -13.83 -13.44
C THR A 682 -8.04 -12.47 -13.39
N ASP A 683 -6.78 -12.42 -12.95
CA ASP A 683 -6.06 -11.17 -12.77
C ASP A 683 -5.85 -10.43 -14.10
N LYS A 684 -5.82 -9.10 -14.00
CA LYS A 684 -5.69 -8.20 -15.14
C LYS A 684 -4.37 -7.45 -15.04
N SER A 685 -3.62 -7.43 -16.13
CA SER A 685 -2.47 -6.52 -16.30
C SER A 685 -1.36 -6.61 -15.25
N LEU A 686 -1.22 -7.72 -14.54
CA LEU A 686 -0.07 -7.95 -13.66
C LEU A 686 1.24 -7.86 -14.44
N ILE A 687 2.30 -7.38 -13.81
CA ILE A 687 3.65 -7.38 -14.35
C ILE A 687 4.59 -8.05 -13.35
N GLY A 688 5.32 -9.07 -13.76
CA GLY A 688 6.28 -9.74 -12.88
C GLY A 688 7.46 -8.81 -12.57
N ILE A 689 8.16 -8.41 -13.63
CA ILE A 689 9.32 -7.52 -13.58
C ILE A 689 9.12 -6.38 -14.58
N TYR A 690 9.26 -5.15 -14.09
CA TYR A 690 9.21 -3.94 -14.88
C TYR A 690 10.50 -3.15 -14.72
N ALA A 691 11.15 -2.78 -15.82
CA ALA A 691 12.33 -1.93 -15.81
C ALA A 691 12.15 -0.73 -16.75
N ASP A 692 12.29 0.46 -16.18
CA ASP A 692 12.33 1.72 -16.91
C ASP A 692 13.77 2.20 -17.16
N SER A 693 14.70 1.76 -16.31
CA SER A 693 16.13 2.06 -16.45
C SER A 693 16.96 0.98 -15.77
N GLY A 694 18.28 1.06 -15.92
CA GLY A 694 19.24 0.24 -15.18
C GLY A 694 19.30 -1.23 -15.58
N THR A 695 19.88 -2.05 -14.71
CA THR A 695 20.18 -3.46 -14.99
C THR A 695 19.27 -4.39 -14.20
N THR A 696 18.60 -5.32 -14.86
CA THR A 696 17.72 -6.29 -14.19
C THR A 696 18.09 -7.71 -14.59
N THR A 697 18.20 -8.62 -13.61
CA THR A 697 18.50 -10.04 -13.84
C THR A 697 17.38 -10.91 -13.29
N ASN A 698 16.78 -11.75 -14.14
CA ASN A 698 15.90 -12.84 -13.74
C ASN A 698 16.66 -14.17 -13.82
N GLY A 699 17.20 -14.61 -12.68
CA GLY A 699 17.74 -15.96 -12.48
C GLY A 699 16.75 -16.94 -11.84
N GLY A 700 15.62 -16.44 -11.34
CA GLY A 700 14.54 -17.21 -10.73
C GLY A 700 13.38 -17.51 -11.68
N THR A 701 12.19 -17.69 -11.12
CA THR A 701 10.96 -17.98 -11.86
C THR A 701 10.03 -16.79 -11.86
N VAL A 702 9.49 -16.43 -13.02
CA VAL A 702 8.30 -15.58 -13.16
C VAL A 702 7.19 -16.44 -13.76
N ASN A 703 6.07 -16.62 -13.06
CA ASN A 703 4.96 -17.45 -13.52
C ASN A 703 3.62 -16.79 -13.22
N LEU A 704 3.02 -16.16 -14.25
CA LEU A 704 1.79 -15.39 -14.10
C LEU A 704 0.65 -15.95 -14.95
N LYS A 705 -0.56 -15.92 -14.42
CA LYS A 705 -1.77 -16.37 -15.09
C LYS A 705 -2.82 -15.27 -15.03
N GLY A 706 -3.44 -14.95 -16.14
CA GLY A 706 -4.45 -13.89 -16.19
C GLY A 706 -4.65 -13.37 -17.59
N THR A 707 -5.72 -12.59 -17.78
CA THR A 707 -6.18 -12.18 -19.11
C THR A 707 -5.13 -11.43 -19.93
N GLU A 708 -4.42 -10.50 -19.29
CA GLU A 708 -3.45 -9.60 -19.93
C GLU A 708 -2.16 -9.48 -19.10
N VAL A 709 -1.69 -10.55 -18.47
CA VAL A 709 -0.48 -10.51 -17.61
C VAL A 709 0.81 -10.39 -18.41
N LYS A 710 1.85 -9.80 -17.83
CA LYS A 710 3.18 -9.65 -18.44
C LYS A 710 4.27 -10.20 -17.53
N GLY A 711 5.12 -11.09 -18.03
CA GLY A 711 6.21 -11.64 -17.24
C GLY A 711 7.29 -10.59 -16.97
N ILE A 712 7.96 -10.16 -18.04
CA ILE A 712 9.03 -9.14 -18.01
C ILE A 712 8.69 -8.02 -19.00
N VAL A 713 8.90 -6.77 -18.58
CA VAL A 713 8.70 -5.58 -19.42
C VAL A 713 9.91 -4.65 -19.31
N SER A 714 10.52 -4.33 -20.47
CA SER A 714 11.52 -3.26 -20.61
C SER A 714 10.88 -2.05 -21.29
N ASN A 715 10.87 -0.89 -20.62
CA ASN A 715 10.13 0.29 -21.08
C ASN A 715 10.97 1.51 -21.42
N GLY A 716 12.09 1.74 -20.72
CA GLY A 716 12.97 2.88 -21.02
C GLY A 716 14.25 2.47 -21.74
N SER A 717 14.85 3.42 -22.45
CA SER A 717 15.97 3.17 -23.37
C SER A 717 17.25 2.72 -22.67
N ALA A 718 17.41 3.06 -21.40
CA ALA A 718 18.54 2.65 -20.56
C ALA A 718 18.30 1.32 -19.83
N ALA A 719 17.12 0.70 -19.98
CA ALA A 719 16.81 -0.57 -19.34
C ALA A 719 17.52 -1.73 -20.05
N ASN A 720 18.22 -2.56 -19.28
CA ASN A 720 18.93 -3.75 -19.72
C ASN A 720 18.52 -4.93 -18.85
N ILE A 721 17.75 -5.87 -19.42
CA ILE A 721 17.23 -7.03 -18.69
C ILE A 721 17.90 -8.31 -19.21
N THR A 722 18.32 -9.18 -18.29
CA THR A 722 18.78 -10.55 -18.60
C THR A 722 17.83 -11.57 -17.98
N ASN A 723 17.27 -12.46 -18.80
CA ASN A 723 16.54 -13.64 -18.36
C ASN A 723 17.38 -14.89 -18.57
N SER A 724 17.86 -15.50 -17.48
CA SER A 724 18.66 -16.73 -17.53
C SER A 724 17.88 -17.98 -17.09
N ASN A 725 16.63 -17.82 -16.65
CA ASN A 725 15.79 -18.93 -16.19
C ASN A 725 14.36 -18.80 -16.75
N THR A 726 13.32 -19.01 -15.95
CA THR A 726 11.98 -19.29 -16.47
C THR A 726 11.07 -18.07 -16.38
N VAL A 727 10.43 -17.74 -17.51
CA VAL A 727 9.32 -16.79 -17.58
C VAL A 727 8.14 -17.50 -18.24
N SER A 728 7.04 -17.65 -17.51
CA SER A 728 5.83 -18.32 -17.97
C SER A 728 4.63 -17.40 -17.81
N THR A 729 3.82 -17.29 -18.86
CA THR A 729 2.56 -16.56 -18.81
C THR A 729 1.42 -17.34 -19.45
N ASN A 730 0.23 -17.23 -18.87
CA ASN A 730 -0.98 -17.89 -19.38
C ASN A 730 -2.15 -16.90 -19.47
N GLY A 731 -2.68 -16.69 -20.68
CA GLY A 731 -3.91 -15.94 -20.94
C GLY A 731 -4.00 -15.34 -22.35
N LYS A 732 -5.20 -14.86 -22.71
CA LYS A 732 -5.57 -14.42 -24.08
C LYS A 732 -4.74 -13.25 -24.63
N LYS A 733 -4.22 -12.36 -23.79
CA LYS A 733 -3.31 -11.29 -24.22
C LYS A 733 -2.10 -11.23 -23.30
N ALA A 734 -1.74 -12.37 -22.74
CA ALA A 734 -0.59 -12.48 -21.88
C ALA A 734 0.69 -12.29 -22.71
N VAL A 735 1.72 -11.71 -22.11
CA VAL A 735 3.02 -11.51 -22.75
C VAL A 735 4.11 -12.03 -21.85
N SER A 736 4.91 -13.02 -22.27
CA SER A 736 5.97 -13.51 -21.38
C SER A 736 7.08 -12.47 -21.25
N ILE A 737 7.60 -11.96 -22.36
CA ILE A 737 8.63 -10.91 -22.38
C ILE A 737 8.26 -9.83 -23.40
N ALA A 738 8.19 -8.59 -22.93
CA ALA A 738 7.99 -7.40 -23.75
C ALA A 738 9.20 -6.46 -23.67
N SER A 739 9.67 -5.99 -24.84
CA SER A 739 10.60 -4.86 -24.92
C SER A 739 9.94 -3.74 -25.73
N LEU A 740 9.52 -2.69 -25.04
CA LEU A 740 8.98 -1.47 -25.64
C LEU A 740 10.09 -0.47 -25.94
N SER A 741 11.12 -0.47 -25.09
CA SER A 741 12.41 0.19 -25.30
C SER A 741 13.49 -0.63 -24.59
N GLY A 742 14.73 -0.17 -24.68
CA GLY A 742 15.87 -0.83 -24.07
C GLY A 742 16.11 -2.23 -24.64
N THR A 743 16.83 -3.05 -23.90
CA THR A 743 17.26 -4.38 -24.35
C THR A 743 16.87 -5.45 -23.36
N VAL A 744 16.30 -6.55 -23.86
CA VAL A 744 16.13 -7.80 -23.10
C VAL A 744 16.96 -8.90 -23.75
N THR A 745 17.83 -9.55 -22.98
CA THR A 745 18.55 -10.75 -23.41
C THR A 745 17.99 -11.96 -22.70
N THR A 746 17.62 -13.01 -23.42
CA THR A 746 17.13 -14.26 -22.84
C THR A 746 17.99 -15.44 -23.28
N THR A 747 18.45 -16.22 -22.31
CA THR A 747 19.08 -17.54 -22.49
C THR A 747 18.26 -18.65 -21.83
N GLY A 748 17.24 -18.27 -21.05
CA GLY A 748 16.38 -19.19 -20.31
C GLY A 748 15.16 -19.67 -21.10
N THR A 749 14.17 -20.17 -20.36
CA THR A 749 12.93 -20.71 -20.91
C THR A 749 11.81 -19.67 -20.88
N VAL A 750 11.13 -19.50 -22.00
CA VAL A 750 9.97 -18.61 -22.16
C VAL A 750 8.77 -19.45 -22.54
N ASN A 751 7.72 -19.46 -21.72
CA ASN A 751 6.50 -20.21 -21.97
C ASN A 751 5.31 -19.26 -22.11
N ILE A 752 4.56 -19.40 -23.21
CA ILE A 752 3.30 -18.72 -23.41
C ILE A 752 2.17 -19.73 -23.66
N GLU A 753 1.06 -19.53 -22.97
CA GLU A 753 -0.16 -20.29 -23.19
C GLU A 753 -1.37 -19.36 -23.33
N GLY A 754 -2.23 -19.63 -24.30
CA GLY A 754 -3.51 -18.94 -24.47
C GLY A 754 -3.64 -18.20 -25.81
N THR A 755 -4.88 -18.11 -26.29
CA THR A 755 -5.22 -17.57 -27.62
C THR A 755 -4.71 -16.15 -27.79
N SER A 756 -3.82 -15.88 -28.74
CA SER A 756 -3.20 -14.56 -28.99
C SER A 756 -2.26 -14.05 -27.89
N GLY A 757 -1.91 -14.89 -26.91
CA GLY A 757 -0.79 -14.62 -26.00
C GLY A 757 0.53 -14.61 -26.77
N MET A 758 1.52 -13.85 -26.30
CA MET A 758 2.80 -13.66 -26.98
C MET A 758 3.98 -14.06 -26.09
N GLY A 759 4.89 -14.89 -26.59
CA GLY A 759 6.11 -15.26 -25.87
C GLY A 759 7.07 -14.07 -25.82
N LEU A 760 7.55 -13.66 -26.99
CA LEU A 760 8.40 -12.49 -27.17
C LEU A 760 7.65 -11.40 -27.94
N TYR A 761 7.65 -10.18 -27.42
CA TYR A 761 7.02 -9.02 -28.04
C TYR A 761 7.96 -7.81 -28.07
N THR A 762 8.08 -7.16 -29.22
CA THR A 762 8.76 -5.84 -29.30
C THR A 762 7.84 -4.75 -29.81
N GLY A 763 7.77 -3.65 -29.08
CA GLY A 763 6.95 -2.49 -29.40
C GLY A 763 7.76 -1.18 -29.42
N LYS A 764 7.09 -0.08 -29.06
CA LYS A 764 7.70 1.23 -28.86
C LYS A 764 7.31 1.84 -27.52
N SER A 765 8.19 2.66 -26.96
CA SER A 765 7.91 3.60 -25.86
C SER A 765 8.45 4.97 -26.27
N GLY A 766 7.56 5.97 -26.32
CA GLY A 766 7.88 7.26 -26.91
C GLY A 766 8.36 7.15 -28.36
N THR A 767 9.57 7.63 -28.62
CA THR A 767 10.25 7.59 -29.94
C THR A 767 11.18 6.38 -30.11
N THR A 768 11.36 5.58 -29.06
CA THR A 768 12.31 4.45 -29.03
C THR A 768 11.59 3.13 -29.20
N THR A 769 12.30 2.13 -29.73
CA THR A 769 11.80 0.77 -29.92
C THR A 769 12.64 -0.22 -29.14
N GLY A 770 12.04 -1.37 -28.80
CA GLY A 770 12.70 -2.39 -28.00
C GLY A 770 13.57 -3.35 -28.81
N THR A 771 14.55 -3.94 -28.14
CA THR A 771 15.36 -5.05 -28.69
C THR A 771 15.28 -6.27 -27.78
N ILE A 772 15.04 -7.45 -28.37
CA ILE A 772 15.15 -8.73 -27.67
C ILE A 772 16.25 -9.56 -28.33
N ASN A 773 17.20 -10.06 -27.54
CA ASN A 773 18.24 -10.99 -27.95
C ASN A 773 17.97 -12.38 -27.36
N ALA A 774 17.51 -13.32 -28.19
CA ALA A 774 17.33 -14.71 -27.80
C ALA A 774 18.64 -15.49 -28.05
N ASN A 775 19.55 -15.40 -27.09
CA ASN A 775 20.91 -15.97 -27.14
C ASN A 775 20.93 -17.44 -26.68
N GLY A 776 20.13 -18.27 -27.33
CA GLY A 776 19.85 -19.63 -26.89
C GLY A 776 18.51 -19.74 -26.17
N GLY A 777 18.40 -20.73 -25.27
CA GLY A 777 17.18 -20.97 -24.52
C GLY A 777 16.06 -21.60 -25.34
N THR A 778 14.86 -21.63 -24.78
CA THR A 778 13.69 -22.25 -25.41
C THR A 778 12.45 -21.36 -25.30
N ILE A 779 11.74 -21.19 -26.40
CA ILE A 779 10.49 -20.42 -26.46
C ILE A 779 9.36 -21.37 -26.83
N ASN A 780 8.46 -21.64 -25.90
CA ASN A 780 7.36 -22.59 -26.04
C ASN A 780 6.02 -21.85 -26.15
N SER A 781 5.20 -22.23 -27.14
CA SER A 781 3.81 -21.76 -27.25
C SER A 781 2.83 -22.93 -27.26
N LYS A 782 1.68 -22.73 -26.60
CA LYS A 782 0.56 -23.69 -26.55
C LYS A 782 -0.78 -22.96 -26.62
N ASN A 783 -1.82 -23.70 -26.99
CA ASN A 783 -3.22 -23.28 -26.87
C ASN A 783 -3.54 -21.93 -27.55
N GLY A 784 -3.01 -21.73 -28.76
CA GLY A 784 -3.24 -20.50 -29.54
C GLY A 784 -2.24 -19.38 -29.26
N GLY A 785 -1.15 -19.67 -28.53
CA GLY A 785 -0.08 -18.71 -28.29
C GLY A 785 0.76 -18.42 -29.54
N ILE A 786 1.43 -17.28 -29.52
CA ILE A 786 2.36 -16.82 -30.55
C ILE A 786 3.75 -16.83 -29.91
N ASN A 787 4.73 -17.57 -30.44
CA ASN A 787 6.06 -17.57 -29.86
C ASN A 787 6.70 -16.18 -29.95
N VAL A 788 6.57 -15.51 -31.11
CA VAL A 788 7.30 -14.29 -31.44
C VAL A 788 6.41 -13.30 -32.21
N PHE A 789 6.30 -12.07 -31.70
CA PHE A 789 5.68 -10.95 -32.42
C PHE A 789 6.56 -9.70 -32.39
N ALA A 790 7.17 -9.38 -33.54
CA ALA A 790 7.92 -8.14 -33.70
C ALA A 790 7.01 -7.06 -34.31
N ASP A 791 6.50 -6.14 -33.47
CA ASP A 791 5.64 -5.06 -33.94
C ASP A 791 6.42 -3.86 -34.48
N ARG A 792 7.34 -3.30 -33.67
CA ARG A 792 8.13 -2.11 -34.04
C ARG A 792 9.61 -2.17 -33.70
N GLY A 793 10.01 -3.15 -32.88
CA GLY A 793 11.39 -3.33 -32.45
C GLY A 793 12.07 -4.49 -33.18
N THR A 794 13.19 -4.94 -32.62
CA THR A 794 14.02 -6.01 -33.20
C THR A 794 14.08 -7.21 -32.29
N ILE A 795 13.85 -8.41 -32.83
CA ILE A 795 14.07 -9.68 -32.15
C ILE A 795 15.20 -10.41 -32.87
N ASN A 796 16.33 -10.59 -32.20
CA ASN A 796 17.50 -11.29 -32.70
C ASN A 796 17.54 -12.73 -32.18
N PHE A 797 17.59 -13.71 -33.07
CA PHE A 797 17.85 -15.11 -32.73
C PHE A 797 19.32 -15.44 -32.90
N ASN A 798 19.96 -15.77 -31.77
CA ASN A 798 21.35 -16.21 -31.69
C ASN A 798 21.41 -17.62 -31.06
N GLY A 799 20.64 -18.57 -31.60
CA GLY A 799 20.72 -19.99 -31.22
C GLY A 799 19.54 -20.52 -30.41
N ALA A 800 18.42 -19.80 -30.35
CA ALA A 800 17.24 -20.24 -29.60
C ALA A 800 16.52 -21.43 -30.25
N THR A 801 15.85 -22.23 -29.42
CA THR A 801 14.89 -23.26 -29.88
C THR A 801 13.46 -22.76 -29.70
N ILE A 802 12.64 -22.91 -30.74
CA ILE A 802 11.25 -22.45 -30.76
C ILE A 802 10.36 -23.69 -30.92
N ASN A 803 9.51 -23.92 -29.93
CA ASN A 803 8.54 -25.01 -29.95
C ASN A 803 7.14 -24.42 -30.09
N THR A 804 6.51 -24.68 -31.23
CA THR A 804 5.17 -24.19 -31.55
C THR A 804 4.19 -25.35 -31.45
N GLY A 805 3.35 -25.33 -30.42
CA GLY A 805 2.31 -26.34 -30.21
C GLY A 805 1.18 -26.28 -31.24
N ALA A 806 0.27 -27.24 -31.17
CA ALA A 806 -0.92 -27.27 -32.00
C ALA A 806 -1.73 -25.96 -31.88
N ASN A 807 -2.31 -25.51 -33.00
CA ASN A 807 -3.09 -24.27 -33.11
C ASN A 807 -2.34 -22.99 -32.71
N SER A 808 -1.01 -23.05 -32.57
CA SER A 808 -0.16 -21.93 -32.16
C SER A 808 0.66 -21.42 -33.35
N LEU A 809 1.26 -20.24 -33.22
CA LEU A 809 2.00 -19.58 -34.31
C LEU A 809 3.43 -19.26 -33.88
N ALA A 810 4.42 -19.61 -34.71
CA ALA A 810 5.81 -19.36 -34.36
C ALA A 810 6.19 -17.89 -34.51
N PHE A 811 5.92 -17.26 -35.66
CA PHE A 811 6.39 -15.89 -35.93
C PHE A 811 5.36 -15.00 -36.61
N ILE A 812 5.32 -13.74 -36.18
CA ILE A 812 4.65 -12.63 -36.85
C ILE A 812 5.60 -11.44 -36.95
N GLN A 813 5.73 -10.89 -38.16
CA GLN A 813 6.30 -9.58 -38.41
C GLN A 813 5.18 -8.59 -38.73
N SER A 814 5.08 -7.50 -37.98
CA SER A 814 4.06 -6.47 -38.22
C SER A 814 4.39 -5.60 -39.42
N SER A 815 3.36 -5.05 -40.08
CA SER A 815 3.50 -3.98 -41.07
C SER A 815 4.00 -2.66 -40.46
N ASN A 816 4.06 -2.56 -39.12
CA ASN A 816 4.57 -1.40 -38.40
C ASN A 816 6.11 -1.28 -38.37
N GLY A 817 6.83 -2.18 -39.04
CA GLY A 817 8.28 -2.10 -39.23
C GLY A 817 9.12 -2.89 -38.23
N GLY A 818 8.52 -3.81 -37.47
CA GLY A 818 9.26 -4.74 -36.62
C GLY A 818 10.18 -5.67 -37.42
N ILE A 819 11.27 -6.10 -36.79
CA ILE A 819 12.33 -6.93 -37.41
C ILE A 819 12.47 -8.23 -36.62
N VAL A 820 12.48 -9.36 -37.33
CA VAL A 820 12.90 -10.65 -36.80
C VAL A 820 14.18 -11.05 -37.53
N ASP A 821 15.31 -11.10 -36.83
CA ASP A 821 16.64 -11.34 -37.39
C ASP A 821 17.21 -12.68 -36.91
N PHE A 822 17.58 -13.54 -37.86
CA PHE A 822 18.16 -14.86 -37.60
C PHE A 822 19.68 -14.81 -37.77
N LYS A 823 20.36 -14.34 -36.74
CA LYS A 823 21.82 -14.13 -36.74
C LYS A 823 22.63 -15.43 -36.61
N SER A 824 22.02 -16.50 -36.11
CA SER A 824 22.59 -17.85 -36.14
C SER A 824 21.51 -18.90 -36.38
N ALA A 825 21.94 -20.16 -36.57
CA ALA A 825 21.04 -21.30 -36.71
C ALA A 825 20.01 -21.30 -35.57
N THR A 826 18.73 -21.44 -35.92
CA THR A 826 17.58 -21.41 -35.01
C THR A 826 16.73 -22.64 -35.31
N THR A 827 16.42 -23.44 -34.29
CA THR A 827 15.59 -24.65 -34.46
C THR A 827 14.14 -24.32 -34.18
N ALA A 828 13.26 -24.53 -35.15
CA ALA A 828 11.82 -24.38 -34.98
C ALA A 828 11.11 -25.75 -35.10
N ASN A 829 10.55 -26.23 -33.99
CA ASN A 829 9.75 -27.44 -33.93
C ASN A 829 8.27 -27.07 -34.01
N ILE A 830 7.60 -27.45 -35.10
CA ILE A 830 6.19 -27.17 -35.33
C ILE A 830 5.39 -28.45 -35.13
N ALA A 831 4.51 -28.48 -34.14
CA ALA A 831 3.62 -29.61 -33.91
C ALA A 831 2.54 -29.70 -35.00
N THR A 832 1.85 -30.84 -35.09
CA THR A 832 0.65 -30.99 -35.92
C THR A 832 -0.34 -29.85 -35.65
N ASP A 833 -0.88 -29.25 -36.71
CA ASP A 833 -1.76 -28.07 -36.68
C ASP A 833 -1.13 -26.78 -36.12
N GLY A 834 0.19 -26.75 -35.91
CA GLY A 834 0.95 -25.53 -35.66
C GLY A 834 1.21 -24.75 -36.94
N THR A 835 1.27 -23.42 -36.85
CA THR A 835 1.62 -22.55 -37.98
C THR A 835 3.04 -22.02 -37.81
N GLY A 836 3.87 -22.19 -38.85
CA GLY A 836 5.25 -21.70 -38.84
C GLY A 836 5.35 -20.18 -38.99
N PHE A 837 4.85 -19.62 -40.09
CA PHE A 837 5.16 -18.23 -40.46
C PHE A 837 3.95 -17.44 -40.94
N TYR A 838 3.92 -16.15 -40.60
CA TYR A 838 2.99 -15.18 -41.17
C TYR A 838 3.68 -13.83 -41.44
N ILE A 839 3.83 -13.47 -42.73
CA ILE A 839 4.10 -12.11 -43.20
C ILE A 839 2.79 -11.53 -43.73
N PRO A 840 2.34 -10.36 -43.26
CA PRO A 840 1.22 -9.65 -43.85
C PRO A 840 1.51 -9.36 -45.34
N PRO A 841 0.55 -9.54 -46.26
CA PRO A 841 0.75 -9.20 -47.66
C PRO A 841 1.12 -7.71 -47.80
N VAL A 842 2.26 -7.43 -48.43
CA VAL A 842 2.67 -6.06 -48.78
C VAL A 842 1.70 -5.56 -49.85
N GLN A 843 0.88 -4.58 -49.52
CA GLN A 843 0.00 -3.95 -50.49
C GLN A 843 0.85 -3.08 -51.42
N HIS A 844 1.43 -3.68 -52.47
CA HIS A 844 1.90 -2.90 -53.61
C HIS A 844 0.67 -2.26 -54.24
N LEU A 845 0.51 -0.94 -54.06
CA LEU A 845 -0.28 -0.17 -55.01
C LEU A 845 0.45 -0.25 -56.34
N LEU A 846 -0.04 -1.11 -57.22
CA LEU A 846 0.12 -0.92 -58.65
C LEU A 846 -0.70 0.32 -59.01
N LEU A 847 -0.02 1.46 -59.09
CA LEU A 847 -0.41 2.62 -59.89
C LEU A 847 0.76 3.02 -60.76
#